data_AF-A0A1J1GNW0-F1
#
_entry.id   AF-A0A1J1GNW0-F1
#
_cell.length_a   1.000
_cell.length_b   1.000
_cell.length_c   1.000
_cell.angle_alpha   90.00
_cell.angle_beta   90.00
_cell.angle_gamma   90.00
#
_symmetry.space_group_name_H-M   'P 1'
#
loop_
_entity.id
_entity.type
_entity.pdbx_description
1 polymer ?
#
loop_
_entity_poly.entity_id
_entity_poly.type
_entity_poly.pdbx_seq_one_letter_code
_entity_poly.pdbx_strand_id
1 'polypeptide(L)'
;MQKHCIKLKCNKQNYFSTTEYGFKLFPTFPSKINKLMVKLNYSSLHIYENKSDKICKDFFFEKLKKTWPKKNYSTKNHICDSDILIDLDHSANNKIYVKENIYDIIEPLCKNKKVEEISANVIFFVLKFLNTKNVATVDEYKDNIKRIYFNLIKCYHKIFKSTNENGEFIFCIFNDDIIKSVSPSLKKSKKTVIHDMVLNSLEFYFKNNINNMNRLNINLLCEIIKYKNFFYVLNNINYDKNQLKEKLNVKNIDYLFHEFLNDKIYFSNAVELASLFYSEKMSITKPFKKDSTFNCLILLKNILNIQSKNLLFLFLNSLKYNCLKKEIFLFLLSADSLTGFPSNYWGYLATREYLLLYNSEVRKIDGVKKIEINDETKKGENYEYSNNINNEYYNLPYNMKNILLLRNINEFKKLMISLKNEQQKHWEEKIYNIEDTYNIESHGNIITIQDINDNLKKKKKRYFVAIDLEWYKNQQVSIISISTNKQIYIVDLLNIDYNFKLLTYSFFKWLLENPFIYKLFYNFSSDMQKISSFFQNISHLNSFVNVIDLKDPLYINTKSDKNINCDYNVFNFELFNRDIIEKNDTDLFKKVINSNLYDLNNKIKNNCNKFENTIIFHEKINKIHFKSLNDMCQNFLKRKLNKQLQLSDWRKRPLTEDQINYASIDSYNLIEIEEKLTEYNYSSTCLSNNNNLINIFIQKYKMKNCIWE
;
A
#
# COMPACT_ATOMS: atom_id res chain seq x y z
N MET A 1 16.88 -35.56 -43.86
CA MET A 1 18.28 -35.08 -43.76
C MET A 1 18.40 -34.37 -42.41
N GLN A 2 19.24 -34.85 -41.49
CA GLN A 2 20.54 -34.24 -41.09
C GLN A 2 20.38 -32.82 -40.50
N LYS A 3 20.92 -32.48 -39.31
CA LYS A 3 22.05 -33.06 -38.55
C LYS A 3 21.75 -33.34 -37.05
N HIS A 4 22.64 -34.15 -36.46
CA HIS A 4 22.89 -34.55 -35.05
C HIS A 4 22.38 -33.61 -33.93
N CYS A 5 21.80 -34.02 -32.78
CA CYS A 5 21.70 -35.31 -32.06
C CYS A 5 22.92 -35.77 -31.22
N ILE A 6 22.65 -36.24 -29.97
CA ILE A 6 23.47 -37.05 -29.04
C ILE A 6 24.53 -36.34 -28.16
N LYS A 7 24.26 -36.29 -26.84
CA LYS A 7 25.06 -37.02 -25.80
C LYS A 7 24.35 -37.09 -24.44
N LEU A 8 23.70 -38.22 -24.17
CA LEU A 8 23.46 -38.76 -22.83
C LEU A 8 23.86 -40.24 -22.86
N LYS A 9 24.58 -40.72 -21.85
CA LYS A 9 24.98 -42.13 -21.75
C LYS A 9 25.27 -42.53 -20.30
N CYS A 10 24.74 -43.70 -19.94
CA CYS A 10 25.25 -44.62 -18.90
C CYS A 10 25.04 -44.22 -17.42
N ASN A 11 24.76 -45.16 -16.50
CA ASN A 11 24.29 -46.56 -16.67
C ASN A 11 23.79 -47.15 -15.34
N LYS A 12 22.84 -48.12 -15.43
CA LYS A 12 22.60 -49.20 -14.44
C LYS A 12 22.12 -48.74 -13.02
N GLN A 13 21.48 -49.58 -12.19
CA GLN A 13 20.95 -50.95 -12.35
C GLN A 13 19.70 -51.13 -11.45
N ASN A 14 18.80 -52.05 -11.81
CA ASN A 14 17.68 -52.46 -10.93
C ASN A 14 18.16 -53.45 -9.86
N TYR A 15 17.55 -53.41 -8.67
CA TYR A 15 17.31 -54.60 -7.83
C TYR A 15 15.99 -54.47 -7.07
N PHE A 16 15.34 -55.60 -6.81
CA PHE A 16 14.12 -55.73 -6.00
C PHE A 16 14.44 -55.90 -4.51
N SER A 17 13.54 -55.45 -3.63
CA SER A 17 12.99 -56.26 -2.51
C SER A 17 11.90 -55.49 -1.75
N THR A 18 11.26 -56.17 -0.80
CA THR A 18 10.02 -55.78 -0.09
C THR A 18 10.21 -55.83 1.44
N THR A 19 9.17 -55.44 2.21
CA THR A 19 9.02 -55.63 3.68
C THR A 19 9.93 -54.77 4.59
N GLU A 20 9.65 -54.48 5.88
CA GLU A 20 8.39 -54.33 6.65
C GLU A 20 8.64 -53.44 7.92
N TYR A 21 7.63 -53.31 8.78
CA TYR A 21 7.58 -52.69 10.12
C TYR A 21 8.88 -52.54 10.95
N GLY A 22 9.00 -51.42 11.67
CA GLY A 22 9.92 -51.29 12.82
C GLY A 22 9.87 -49.95 13.57
N PHE A 23 9.34 -49.93 14.80
CA PHE A 23 9.39 -48.79 15.74
C PHE A 23 10.36 -49.09 16.89
N LYS A 24 11.29 -48.17 17.23
CA LYS A 24 11.56 -47.69 18.62
C LYS A 24 12.77 -46.73 18.76
N LEU A 25 12.48 -45.60 19.42
CA LEU A 25 13.26 -44.88 20.45
C LEU A 25 14.73 -44.39 20.23
N PHE A 26 14.85 -43.08 20.52
CA PHE A 26 15.98 -42.23 20.94
C PHE A 26 17.06 -42.87 21.86
N PRO A 27 18.29 -42.27 22.02
CA PRO A 27 18.50 -40.81 22.15
C PRO A 27 19.81 -40.19 21.58
N THR A 28 20.04 -38.93 21.99
CA THR A 28 21.24 -38.06 21.89
C THR A 28 21.33 -37.03 20.75
N PHE A 29 21.95 -35.90 21.11
CA PHE A 29 22.18 -34.65 20.37
C PHE A 29 23.66 -34.26 20.64
N PRO A 30 24.39 -33.51 19.76
CA PRO A 30 24.05 -32.09 19.57
C PRO A 30 24.42 -31.37 18.24
N SER A 31 23.68 -30.28 18.03
CA SER A 31 24.11 -29.01 17.39
C SER A 31 23.97 -28.78 15.86
N LYS A 32 23.60 -27.51 15.57
CA LYS A 32 23.78 -26.69 14.35
C LYS A 32 22.90 -26.88 13.08
N ILE A 33 22.02 -25.88 12.93
CA ILE A 33 21.68 -25.13 11.69
C ILE A 33 20.55 -25.67 10.79
N ASN A 34 19.34 -25.24 11.14
CA ASN A 34 18.28 -24.66 10.30
C ASN A 34 18.21 -24.97 8.78
N LYS A 35 17.12 -25.63 8.40
CA LYS A 35 16.21 -25.15 7.33
C LYS A 35 14.78 -25.62 7.62
N LEU A 36 13.82 -24.70 7.75
CA LEU A 36 12.44 -25.05 8.11
C LEU A 36 11.66 -25.68 6.94
N MET A 37 10.91 -26.73 7.26
CA MET A 37 9.72 -27.22 6.56
C MET A 37 8.52 -26.94 7.50
N VAL A 38 7.43 -26.26 7.11
CA VAL A 38 6.31 -26.63 6.20
C VAL A 38 5.02 -26.95 7.01
N LYS A 39 3.88 -26.44 6.52
CA LYS A 39 2.46 -26.71 6.95
C LYS A 39 2.01 -26.30 8.36
N LEU A 40 0.83 -25.69 8.42
CA LEU A 40 -0.41 -26.12 9.12
C LEU A 40 -1.55 -25.36 8.39
N ASN A 41 -2.56 -26.01 7.78
CA ASN A 41 -3.77 -26.67 8.31
C ASN A 41 -4.83 -25.74 8.92
N TYR A 42 -6.09 -26.10 8.66
CA TYR A 42 -7.31 -25.35 9.01
C TYR A 42 -7.56 -25.25 10.52
N SER A 43 -8.21 -24.16 10.94
CA SER A 43 -9.23 -24.19 11.98
C SER A 43 -10.33 -23.16 11.68
N SER A 44 -11.54 -23.39 12.19
CA SER A 44 -12.75 -22.62 11.87
C SER A 44 -13.12 -21.66 13.00
N LEU A 45 -13.69 -20.50 12.67
CA LEU A 45 -14.41 -19.66 13.64
C LEU A 45 -15.57 -18.91 12.96
N HIS A 46 -16.79 -19.20 13.41
CA HIS A 46 -17.93 -18.30 13.26
C HIS A 46 -17.71 -17.06 14.15
N ILE A 47 -18.35 -15.93 13.82
CA ILE A 47 -19.27 -15.21 14.73
C ILE A 47 -20.00 -14.05 14.02
N TYR A 48 -21.33 -14.09 14.10
CA TYR A 48 -22.34 -13.01 14.01
C TYR A 48 -22.40 -12.06 12.80
N GLU A 49 -23.52 -12.16 12.07
CA GLU A 49 -24.08 -11.09 11.25
C GLU A 49 -24.69 -9.98 12.13
N ASN A 50 -24.53 -8.70 11.76
CA ASN A 50 -25.24 -7.59 12.39
C ASN A 50 -26.46 -7.18 11.56
N LYS A 51 -27.62 -6.98 12.22
CA LYS A 51 -28.93 -6.81 11.56
C LYS A 51 -29.20 -5.43 10.94
N SER A 52 -28.21 -4.54 10.85
CA SER A 52 -28.34 -3.17 10.33
C SER A 52 -28.66 -3.09 8.83
N ASP A 53 -28.06 -3.98 8.03
CA ASP A 53 -27.90 -3.77 6.58
C ASP A 53 -29.15 -4.07 5.74
N LYS A 54 -30.28 -4.36 6.40
CA LYS A 54 -31.54 -4.69 5.73
C LYS A 54 -32.29 -3.43 5.25
N ILE A 55 -32.25 -2.34 6.02
CA ILE A 55 -33.06 -1.14 5.77
C ILE A 55 -32.58 -0.37 4.52
N CYS A 56 -31.28 -0.35 4.23
CA CYS A 56 -30.73 0.35 3.05
C CYS A 56 -31.02 -0.34 1.70
N LYS A 57 -31.45 -1.62 1.69
CA LYS A 57 -31.73 -2.34 0.44
C LYS A 57 -33.11 -1.99 -0.13
N ASP A 58 -34.12 -1.84 0.72
CA ASP A 58 -35.51 -1.73 0.27
C ASP A 58 -35.80 -0.38 -0.43
N PHE A 59 -35.13 0.71 -0.03
CA PHE A 59 -35.32 2.04 -0.61
C PHE A 59 -34.92 2.15 -2.09
N PHE A 60 -34.03 1.27 -2.59
CA PHE A 60 -33.65 1.23 -4.01
C PHE A 60 -34.58 0.39 -4.89
N PHE A 61 -35.34 -0.56 -4.31
CA PHE A 61 -36.15 -1.51 -5.10
C PHE A 61 -37.51 -0.95 -5.58
N GLU A 62 -38.09 0.03 -4.88
CA GLU A 62 -39.33 0.71 -5.27
C GLU A 62 -39.24 1.36 -6.67
N LYS A 63 -38.11 1.97 -6.99
CA LYS A 63 -37.97 2.82 -8.19
C LYS A 63 -37.83 2.03 -9.50
N LEU A 64 -37.52 0.73 -9.44
CA LEU A 64 -37.32 -0.14 -10.60
C LEU A 64 -38.57 -0.95 -11.02
N LYS A 65 -39.62 -1.01 -10.18
CA LYS A 65 -40.83 -1.81 -10.49
C LYS A 65 -41.81 -1.16 -11.48
N LYS A 66 -41.66 0.13 -11.80
CA LYS A 66 -42.69 0.92 -12.51
C LYS A 66 -42.59 0.94 -14.05
N THR A 67 -41.68 0.18 -14.66
CA THR A 67 -41.36 0.30 -16.11
C THR A 67 -41.44 -0.99 -16.94
N TRP A 68 -42.01 -2.09 -16.42
CA TRP A 68 -42.16 -3.35 -17.17
C TRP A 68 -43.63 -3.69 -17.48
N PRO A 69 -44.10 -3.58 -18.73
CA PRO A 69 -45.43 -4.05 -19.12
C PRO A 69 -45.45 -5.57 -19.25
N LYS A 70 -46.35 -6.25 -18.52
CA LYS A 70 -46.67 -7.66 -18.76
C LYS A 70 -47.46 -7.81 -20.07
N LYS A 71 -47.09 -8.79 -20.90
CA LYS A 71 -48.01 -9.43 -21.84
C LYS A 71 -47.94 -10.95 -21.66
N ASN A 72 -49.06 -11.52 -21.24
CA ASN A 72 -49.29 -12.96 -21.34
C ASN A 72 -49.59 -13.29 -22.80
N TYR A 73 -49.16 -14.47 -23.26
CA TYR A 73 -49.90 -15.20 -24.30
C TYR A 73 -49.91 -16.69 -23.96
N SER A 74 -51.12 -17.26 -24.01
CA SER A 74 -51.40 -18.69 -23.87
C SER A 74 -51.75 -19.28 -25.23
N THR A 75 -51.30 -20.48 -25.53
CA THR A 75 -51.83 -21.32 -26.60
C THR A 75 -52.09 -22.74 -26.08
N LYS A 76 -53.10 -23.40 -26.64
CA LYS A 76 -53.54 -24.76 -26.26
C LYS A 76 -52.98 -25.83 -27.20
N ASN A 77 -53.07 -27.08 -26.75
CA ASN A 77 -52.68 -28.30 -27.46
C ASN A 77 -53.52 -28.57 -28.72
N HIS A 78 -52.91 -29.24 -29.71
CA HIS A 78 -53.41 -30.37 -30.52
C HIS A 78 -52.12 -30.99 -31.16
N ILE A 79 -51.66 -32.21 -30.88
CA ILE A 79 -52.25 -33.58 -30.97
C ILE A 79 -52.35 -34.08 -32.42
N CYS A 80 -51.32 -34.83 -32.84
CA CYS A 80 -51.30 -36.16 -33.50
C CYS A 80 -49.80 -36.55 -33.60
N ASP A 81 -49.33 -37.64 -32.99
CA ASP A 81 -49.31 -39.04 -33.51
C ASP A 81 -48.27 -39.22 -34.65
N SER A 82 -47.47 -40.28 -34.79
CA SER A 82 -47.12 -41.48 -34.00
C SER A 82 -45.96 -42.16 -34.77
N ASP A 83 -44.89 -42.75 -34.25
CA ASP A 83 -44.40 -43.10 -32.90
C ASP A 83 -42.83 -43.14 -32.94
N ILE A 84 -41.99 -43.63 -32.01
CA ILE A 84 -42.08 -44.60 -30.88
C ILE A 84 -41.19 -44.08 -29.72
N LEU A 85 -41.58 -44.40 -28.48
CA LEU A 85 -40.81 -44.15 -27.26
C LEU A 85 -40.14 -45.43 -26.71
N ILE A 86 -38.94 -45.27 -26.14
CA ILE A 86 -38.46 -46.10 -25.02
C ILE A 86 -37.91 -45.11 -24.00
N ASP A 87 -38.76 -44.70 -23.07
CA ASP A 87 -38.39 -43.80 -21.97
C ASP A 87 -37.69 -44.57 -20.83
N LEU A 88 -36.68 -43.92 -20.24
CA LEU A 88 -36.19 -44.21 -18.90
C LEU A 88 -35.81 -42.88 -18.21
N ASP A 89 -36.74 -42.40 -17.39
CA ASP A 89 -36.63 -41.39 -16.33
C ASP A 89 -35.90 -40.06 -16.60
N HIS A 90 -36.72 -39.02 -16.84
CA HIS A 90 -36.55 -37.63 -16.41
C HIS A 90 -35.11 -37.11 -16.19
N SER A 91 -34.37 -36.90 -17.27
CA SER A 91 -33.22 -35.98 -17.30
C SER A 91 -33.22 -35.15 -18.60
N ALA A 92 -32.43 -34.07 -18.65
CA ALA A 92 -32.57 -33.03 -19.69
C ALA A 92 -32.26 -33.56 -21.11
N ASN A 93 -33.29 -33.65 -21.96
CA ASN A 93 -33.28 -34.28 -23.29
C ASN A 93 -32.51 -33.46 -24.36
N ASN A 94 -31.20 -33.34 -24.17
CA ASN A 94 -30.27 -32.74 -25.14
C ASN A 94 -29.98 -33.71 -26.30
N LYS A 95 -30.38 -33.35 -27.52
CA LYS A 95 -30.23 -34.22 -28.70
C LYS A 95 -28.78 -34.33 -29.16
N ILE A 96 -28.19 -35.52 -29.02
CA ILE A 96 -26.84 -35.86 -29.52
C ILE A 96 -26.96 -36.66 -30.82
N TYR A 97 -26.36 -36.13 -31.89
CA TYR A 97 -26.45 -36.67 -33.25
C TYR A 97 -25.22 -37.55 -33.54
N VAL A 98 -25.36 -38.86 -33.31
CA VAL A 98 -24.21 -39.80 -33.24
C VAL A 98 -23.71 -40.28 -34.62
N LYS A 99 -24.56 -40.23 -35.66
CA LYS A 99 -24.31 -40.82 -37.00
C LYS A 99 -23.82 -39.84 -38.08
N GLU A 100 -24.09 -38.55 -37.92
CA GLU A 100 -23.71 -37.51 -38.90
C GLU A 100 -22.32 -36.92 -38.58
N ASN A 101 -21.70 -36.21 -39.53
CA ASN A 101 -20.47 -35.48 -39.23
C ASN A 101 -20.78 -34.24 -38.38
N ILE A 102 -19.93 -33.92 -37.40
CA ILE A 102 -20.11 -32.73 -36.54
C ILE A 102 -20.28 -31.43 -37.35
N TYR A 103 -19.59 -31.29 -38.48
CA TYR A 103 -19.72 -30.10 -39.34
C TYR A 103 -21.03 -30.04 -40.14
N ASP A 104 -21.76 -31.15 -40.28
CA ASP A 104 -23.11 -31.18 -40.86
C ASP A 104 -24.19 -30.88 -39.82
N ILE A 105 -23.96 -31.30 -38.56
CA ILE A 105 -24.86 -31.08 -37.42
C ILE A 105 -24.81 -29.63 -36.90
N ILE A 106 -23.61 -29.10 -36.67
CA ILE A 106 -23.43 -27.85 -35.91
C ILE A 106 -23.90 -26.61 -36.68
N GLU A 107 -23.76 -26.58 -38.02
CA GLU A 107 -24.21 -25.42 -38.81
C GLU A 107 -25.75 -25.20 -38.71
N PRO A 108 -26.62 -26.21 -38.90
CA PRO A 108 -28.05 -26.13 -38.55
C PRO A 108 -28.33 -25.78 -37.09
N LEU A 109 -27.59 -26.30 -36.12
CA LEU A 109 -27.84 -25.99 -34.70
C LEU A 109 -27.50 -24.51 -34.38
N CYS A 110 -26.41 -23.97 -34.91
CA CYS A 110 -26.07 -22.55 -34.82
C CYS A 110 -27.15 -21.68 -35.48
N LYS A 111 -27.58 -22.01 -36.70
CA LYS A 111 -28.69 -21.32 -37.39
C LYS A 111 -29.95 -21.25 -36.53
N ASN A 112 -30.31 -22.36 -35.87
CA ASN A 112 -31.47 -22.49 -35.00
C ASN A 112 -31.25 -22.02 -33.54
N LYS A 113 -30.09 -21.42 -33.21
CA LYS A 113 -29.76 -20.90 -31.87
C LYS A 113 -29.85 -21.97 -30.76
N LYS A 114 -29.56 -23.23 -31.08
CA LYS A 114 -29.71 -24.41 -30.21
C LYS A 114 -28.53 -24.60 -29.25
N VAL A 115 -28.43 -23.66 -28.30
CA VAL A 115 -27.32 -23.46 -27.35
C VAL A 115 -26.87 -24.74 -26.61
N GLU A 116 -27.84 -25.52 -26.11
CA GLU A 116 -27.53 -26.69 -25.28
C GLU A 116 -27.13 -27.89 -26.17
N GLU A 117 -27.81 -28.11 -27.31
CA GLU A 117 -27.43 -29.16 -28.25
C GLU A 117 -26.08 -28.89 -28.93
N ILE A 118 -25.71 -27.63 -29.24
CA ILE A 118 -24.36 -27.30 -29.75
C ILE A 118 -23.30 -27.75 -28.74
N SER A 119 -23.47 -27.35 -27.48
CA SER A 119 -22.57 -27.73 -26.39
C SER A 119 -22.50 -29.25 -26.22
N ALA A 120 -23.63 -29.95 -26.25
CA ALA A 120 -23.71 -31.39 -26.10
C ALA A 120 -22.94 -32.14 -27.20
N ASN A 121 -23.17 -31.75 -28.46
CA ASN A 121 -22.54 -32.40 -29.61
C ASN A 121 -21.03 -32.11 -29.69
N VAL A 122 -20.58 -30.89 -29.35
CA VAL A 122 -19.14 -30.56 -29.27
C VAL A 122 -18.45 -31.33 -28.14
N ILE A 123 -19.04 -31.35 -26.93
CA ILE A 123 -18.49 -32.09 -25.77
C ILE A 123 -18.39 -33.58 -26.10
N PHE A 124 -19.47 -34.19 -26.61
CA PHE A 124 -19.51 -35.61 -26.94
C PHE A 124 -18.51 -35.98 -28.04
N PHE A 125 -18.42 -35.17 -29.11
CA PHE A 125 -17.46 -35.38 -30.19
C PHE A 125 -16.01 -35.35 -29.69
N VAL A 126 -15.62 -34.33 -28.93
CA VAL A 126 -14.25 -34.21 -28.41
C VAL A 126 -13.95 -35.35 -27.43
N LEU A 127 -14.90 -35.74 -26.56
CA LEU A 127 -14.74 -36.87 -25.63
C LEU A 127 -14.64 -38.23 -26.34
N LYS A 128 -15.36 -38.44 -27.46
CA LYS A 128 -15.33 -39.68 -28.26
C LYS A 128 -13.92 -40.03 -28.74
N PHE A 129 -13.15 -39.00 -29.13
CA PHE A 129 -11.77 -39.14 -29.61
C PHE A 129 -10.70 -38.97 -28.51
N LEU A 130 -11.00 -38.29 -27.40
CA LEU A 130 -10.10 -38.16 -26.24
C LEU A 130 -10.08 -39.37 -25.28
N ASN A 131 -11.07 -40.26 -25.34
CA ASN A 131 -11.19 -41.33 -24.35
C ASN A 131 -10.07 -42.37 -24.53
N THR A 132 -9.13 -42.44 -23.59
CA THR A 132 -7.97 -43.35 -23.66
C THR A 132 -8.32 -44.84 -23.66
N LYS A 133 -9.55 -45.22 -23.30
CA LYS A 133 -10.06 -46.60 -23.48
C LYS A 133 -10.34 -46.96 -24.95
N ASN A 134 -10.35 -45.99 -25.86
CA ASN A 134 -10.68 -46.16 -27.27
C ASN A 134 -9.41 -46.11 -28.17
N VAL A 135 -8.21 -46.27 -27.59
CA VAL A 135 -6.93 -46.02 -28.26
C VAL A 135 -5.89 -47.06 -27.83
N ALA A 136 -5.27 -47.73 -28.79
CA ALA A 136 -4.25 -48.76 -28.56
C ALA A 136 -2.81 -48.23 -28.59
N THR A 137 -2.55 -47.10 -29.27
CA THR A 137 -1.19 -46.55 -29.42
C THR A 137 -1.07 -45.04 -29.20
N VAL A 138 0.15 -44.58 -28.88
CA VAL A 138 0.45 -43.15 -28.67
C VAL A 138 0.30 -42.33 -29.95
N ASP A 139 0.54 -42.93 -31.13
CA ASP A 139 0.38 -42.25 -32.42
C ASP A 139 -1.07 -42.20 -32.89
N GLU A 140 -1.86 -43.23 -32.62
CA GLU A 140 -3.33 -43.18 -32.78
C GLU A 140 -3.96 -42.09 -31.91
N TYR A 141 -3.46 -41.85 -30.69
CA TYR A 141 -3.89 -40.71 -29.87
C TYR A 141 -3.59 -39.36 -30.55
N LYS A 142 -2.39 -39.19 -31.15
CA LYS A 142 -2.04 -37.97 -31.90
C LYS A 142 -2.95 -37.80 -33.13
N ASP A 143 -3.26 -38.87 -33.84
CA ASP A 143 -4.13 -38.82 -35.02
C ASP A 143 -5.59 -38.56 -34.67
N ASN A 144 -6.07 -39.05 -33.52
CA ASN A 144 -7.36 -38.66 -32.97
C ASN A 144 -7.40 -37.15 -32.62
N ILE A 145 -6.32 -36.56 -32.11
CA ILE A 145 -6.22 -35.10 -31.94
C ILE A 145 -6.28 -34.38 -33.30
N LYS A 146 -5.52 -34.83 -34.31
CA LYS A 146 -5.60 -34.26 -35.67
C LYS A 146 -7.03 -34.33 -36.24
N ARG A 147 -7.73 -35.45 -36.03
CA ARG A 147 -9.14 -35.64 -36.42
C ARG A 147 -10.09 -34.68 -35.70
N ILE A 148 -9.87 -34.38 -34.42
CA ILE A 148 -10.65 -33.35 -33.70
C ILE A 148 -10.48 -31.99 -34.38
N TYR A 149 -9.24 -31.50 -34.51
CA TYR A 149 -8.94 -30.19 -35.10
C TYR A 149 -9.46 -30.06 -36.55
N PHE A 150 -9.22 -31.06 -37.40
CA PHE A 150 -9.66 -31.06 -38.80
C PHE A 150 -11.18 -30.94 -38.94
N ASN A 151 -11.95 -31.66 -38.10
CA ASN A 151 -13.41 -31.58 -38.13
C ASN A 151 -13.95 -30.27 -37.53
N LEU A 152 -13.34 -29.76 -36.45
CA LEU A 152 -13.70 -28.45 -35.89
C LEU A 152 -13.43 -27.31 -36.89
N ILE A 153 -12.29 -27.32 -37.58
CA ILE A 153 -11.97 -26.35 -38.64
C ILE A 153 -12.98 -26.45 -39.80
N LYS A 154 -13.40 -27.67 -40.19
CA LYS A 154 -14.52 -27.85 -41.15
C LYS A 154 -15.85 -27.27 -40.64
N CYS A 155 -16.15 -27.40 -39.35
CA CYS A 155 -17.32 -26.73 -38.75
C CYS A 155 -17.21 -25.22 -38.96
N TYR A 156 -16.07 -24.60 -38.62
CA TYR A 156 -15.90 -23.14 -38.73
C TYR A 156 -15.98 -22.64 -40.18
N HIS A 157 -15.41 -23.36 -41.15
CA HIS A 157 -15.57 -23.01 -42.57
C HIS A 157 -17.02 -23.11 -43.09
N LYS A 158 -17.86 -23.97 -42.48
CA LYS A 158 -19.31 -24.02 -42.77
C LYS A 158 -20.08 -22.92 -42.03
N ILE A 159 -19.88 -22.83 -40.71
CA ILE A 159 -20.53 -21.86 -39.82
C ILE A 159 -20.31 -20.44 -40.30
N PHE A 160 -19.08 -20.06 -40.66
CA PHE A 160 -18.73 -18.72 -41.15
C PHE A 160 -18.67 -18.61 -42.67
N LYS A 161 -19.30 -19.55 -43.41
CA LYS A 161 -19.57 -19.34 -44.84
C LYS A 161 -20.53 -18.14 -44.97
N SER A 162 -20.36 -17.37 -46.05
CA SER A 162 -20.97 -16.04 -46.24
C SER A 162 -22.44 -15.96 -45.79
N THR A 163 -22.69 -15.04 -44.84
CA THR A 163 -24.00 -14.58 -44.31
C THR A 163 -24.80 -15.51 -43.40
N ASN A 164 -24.17 -16.47 -42.70
CA ASN A 164 -24.79 -17.09 -41.53
C ASN A 164 -24.83 -16.12 -40.33
N GLU A 165 -26.03 -15.67 -39.93
CA GLU A 165 -26.24 -14.62 -38.91
C GLU A 165 -26.00 -15.04 -37.45
N ASN A 166 -25.75 -16.33 -37.20
CA ASN A 166 -25.71 -16.93 -35.86
C ASN A 166 -24.43 -17.75 -35.63
N GLY A 167 -23.30 -17.36 -36.24
CA GLY A 167 -22.04 -18.12 -36.13
C GLY A 167 -21.44 -18.12 -34.72
N GLU A 168 -21.73 -17.07 -33.95
CA GLU A 168 -21.33 -16.83 -32.57
C GLU A 168 -21.83 -17.90 -31.59
N PHE A 169 -22.90 -18.64 -31.95
CA PHE A 169 -23.46 -19.69 -31.10
C PHE A 169 -22.49 -20.85 -30.85
N ILE A 170 -21.45 -21.04 -31.67
CA ILE A 170 -20.40 -22.05 -31.38
C ILE A 170 -19.62 -21.76 -30.10
N PHE A 171 -19.59 -20.50 -29.65
CA PHE A 171 -18.89 -20.10 -28.42
C PHE A 171 -19.68 -20.39 -27.13
N CYS A 172 -20.90 -20.96 -27.21
CA CYS A 172 -21.65 -21.41 -26.02
C CYS A 172 -20.89 -22.45 -25.18
N ILE A 173 -19.99 -23.20 -25.82
CA ILE A 173 -19.02 -24.12 -25.21
C ILE A 173 -18.05 -23.45 -24.22
N PHE A 174 -17.99 -22.12 -24.16
CA PHE A 174 -17.23 -21.38 -23.15
C PHE A 174 -18.10 -20.85 -22.01
N ASN A 175 -19.40 -21.15 -21.97
CA ASN A 175 -20.28 -20.73 -20.88
C ASN A 175 -20.31 -21.81 -19.77
N ASP A 176 -19.88 -21.40 -18.58
CA ASP A 176 -19.75 -22.27 -17.42
C ASP A 176 -21.06 -22.87 -16.91
N ASP A 177 -22.21 -22.25 -17.21
CA ASP A 177 -23.51 -22.71 -16.73
C ASP A 177 -24.18 -23.65 -17.74
N ILE A 178 -24.03 -23.40 -19.05
CA ILE A 178 -24.53 -24.28 -20.12
C ILE A 178 -23.84 -25.64 -20.09
N ILE A 179 -22.54 -25.68 -19.77
CA ILE A 179 -21.84 -26.97 -19.58
C ILE A 179 -22.40 -27.75 -18.37
N LYS A 180 -22.90 -27.07 -17.33
CA LYS A 180 -23.49 -27.73 -16.16
C LYS A 180 -24.89 -28.28 -16.43
N SER A 181 -25.71 -27.61 -17.24
CA SER A 181 -27.01 -28.18 -17.65
C SER A 181 -26.84 -29.37 -18.59
N VAL A 182 -25.91 -29.27 -19.55
CA VAL A 182 -25.65 -30.29 -20.56
C VAL A 182 -24.84 -31.49 -20.04
N SER A 183 -23.89 -31.27 -19.12
CA SER A 183 -22.98 -32.33 -18.65
C SER A 183 -22.54 -32.09 -17.19
N PRO A 184 -23.45 -32.19 -16.20
CA PRO A 184 -23.15 -31.90 -14.79
C PRO A 184 -22.06 -32.80 -14.17
N SER A 185 -21.85 -34.00 -14.73
CA SER A 185 -20.81 -34.95 -14.30
C SER A 185 -19.42 -34.71 -14.92
N LEU A 186 -19.26 -33.69 -15.78
CA LEU A 186 -18.02 -33.43 -16.50
C LEU A 186 -16.90 -32.93 -15.55
N LYS A 187 -15.93 -33.81 -15.27
CA LYS A 187 -14.75 -33.48 -14.43
C LYS A 187 -14.02 -32.24 -14.96
N LYS A 188 -13.70 -31.29 -14.08
CA LYS A 188 -13.04 -30.00 -14.40
C LYS A 188 -11.82 -30.13 -15.31
N SER A 189 -10.98 -31.16 -15.10
CA SER A 189 -9.81 -31.42 -15.96
C SER A 189 -10.19 -31.79 -17.41
N LYS A 190 -11.23 -32.60 -17.62
CA LYS A 190 -11.75 -32.90 -18.97
C LYS A 190 -12.37 -31.66 -19.61
N LYS A 191 -13.11 -30.86 -18.84
CA LYS A 191 -13.65 -29.56 -19.29
C LYS A 191 -12.53 -28.64 -19.81
N THR A 192 -11.44 -28.46 -19.07
CA THR A 192 -10.29 -27.65 -19.51
C THR A 192 -9.73 -28.15 -20.84
N VAL A 193 -9.44 -29.44 -20.98
CA VAL A 193 -8.92 -29.99 -22.26
C VAL A 193 -9.89 -29.78 -23.44
N ILE A 194 -11.21 -29.85 -23.23
CA ILE A 194 -12.21 -29.54 -24.26
C ILE A 194 -12.16 -28.04 -24.62
N HIS A 195 -12.11 -27.14 -23.64
CA HIS A 195 -11.97 -25.70 -23.87
C HIS A 195 -10.71 -25.41 -24.67
N ASP A 196 -9.55 -25.93 -24.25
CA ASP A 196 -8.25 -25.69 -24.89
C ASP A 196 -8.25 -26.18 -26.34
N MET A 197 -8.79 -27.37 -26.62
CA MET A 197 -8.87 -27.90 -27.99
C MET A 197 -9.76 -27.06 -28.90
N VAL A 198 -10.95 -26.66 -28.42
CA VAL A 198 -11.86 -25.82 -29.20
C VAL A 198 -11.26 -24.44 -29.41
N LEU A 199 -10.71 -23.81 -28.37
CA LEU A 199 -10.15 -22.46 -28.41
C LEU A 199 -8.92 -22.36 -29.32
N ASN A 200 -7.97 -23.30 -29.22
CA ASN A 200 -6.80 -23.35 -30.11
C ASN A 200 -7.21 -23.60 -31.58
N SER A 201 -8.27 -24.40 -31.82
CA SER A 201 -8.78 -24.62 -33.18
C SER A 201 -9.52 -23.39 -33.75
N LEU A 202 -10.16 -22.59 -32.89
CA LEU A 202 -10.73 -21.28 -33.25
C LEU A 202 -9.65 -20.23 -33.51
N GLU A 203 -8.61 -20.14 -32.67
CA GLU A 203 -7.45 -19.27 -32.90
C GLU A 203 -6.81 -19.60 -34.26
N PHE A 204 -6.48 -20.88 -34.50
CA PHE A 204 -5.92 -21.32 -35.78
C PHE A 204 -6.84 -20.95 -36.96
N TYR A 205 -8.16 -21.11 -36.81
CA TYR A 205 -9.11 -20.73 -37.84
C TYR A 205 -9.10 -19.22 -38.11
N PHE A 206 -9.28 -18.38 -37.08
CA PHE A 206 -9.37 -16.92 -37.26
C PHE A 206 -8.05 -16.28 -37.70
N LYS A 207 -6.90 -16.81 -37.26
CA LYS A 207 -5.57 -16.41 -37.73
C LYS A 207 -5.40 -16.56 -39.26
N ASN A 208 -6.10 -17.52 -39.87
CA ASN A 208 -6.15 -17.72 -41.32
C ASN A 208 -7.38 -17.09 -41.99
N ASN A 209 -8.37 -16.62 -41.22
CA ASN A 209 -9.67 -16.12 -41.70
C ASN A 209 -10.05 -14.79 -41.01
N ILE A 210 -9.12 -13.82 -40.98
CA ILE A 210 -9.25 -12.56 -40.22
C ILE A 210 -10.54 -11.79 -40.57
N ASN A 211 -10.98 -11.81 -41.83
CA ASN A 211 -12.23 -11.19 -42.25
C ASN A 211 -13.48 -11.78 -41.57
N ASN A 212 -13.46 -13.07 -41.22
CA ASN A 212 -14.56 -13.70 -40.49
C ASN A 212 -14.48 -13.36 -38.99
N MET A 213 -13.29 -13.23 -38.43
CA MET A 213 -13.10 -12.70 -37.07
C MET A 213 -13.65 -11.27 -36.96
N ASN A 214 -13.29 -10.40 -37.91
CA ASN A 214 -13.74 -9.01 -37.96
C ASN A 214 -15.26 -8.86 -38.20
N ARG A 215 -15.98 -9.94 -38.55
CA ARG A 215 -17.45 -9.95 -38.68
C ARG A 215 -18.19 -10.40 -37.43
N LEU A 216 -17.50 -10.92 -36.41
CA LEU A 216 -18.13 -11.45 -35.20
C LEU A 216 -18.98 -10.40 -34.46
N ASN A 217 -20.20 -10.79 -34.09
CA ASN A 217 -21.09 -10.00 -33.24
C ASN A 217 -20.66 -10.12 -31.77
N ILE A 218 -19.74 -9.23 -31.38
CA ILE A 218 -19.19 -9.10 -30.02
C ILE A 218 -20.26 -8.97 -28.93
N ASN A 219 -21.44 -8.40 -29.23
CA ASN A 219 -22.53 -8.28 -28.26
C ASN A 219 -23.23 -9.61 -28.01
N LEU A 220 -23.50 -10.36 -29.09
CA LEU A 220 -24.06 -11.70 -29.02
C LEU A 220 -23.08 -12.67 -28.33
N LEU A 221 -21.77 -12.56 -28.60
CA LEU A 221 -20.73 -13.30 -27.88
C LEU A 221 -20.71 -12.99 -26.38
N CYS A 222 -20.96 -11.74 -25.98
CA CYS A 222 -21.03 -11.35 -24.58
C CYS A 222 -22.22 -12.02 -23.87
N GLU A 223 -23.39 -11.99 -24.50
CA GLU A 223 -24.62 -12.61 -23.99
C GLU A 223 -24.52 -14.16 -23.95
N ILE A 224 -23.84 -14.78 -24.92
CA ILE A 224 -23.62 -16.24 -24.98
C ILE A 224 -22.59 -16.71 -23.96
N ILE A 225 -21.41 -16.08 -23.88
CA ILE A 225 -20.29 -16.58 -23.06
C ILE A 225 -20.44 -16.19 -21.58
N LYS A 226 -21.08 -15.04 -21.30
CA LYS A 226 -21.08 -14.32 -20.01
C LYS A 226 -19.67 -13.87 -19.56
N TYR A 227 -19.62 -13.00 -18.55
CA TYR A 227 -18.40 -12.30 -18.12
C TYR A 227 -17.15 -13.19 -17.92
N LYS A 228 -17.31 -14.33 -17.25
CA LYS A 228 -16.21 -15.19 -16.74
C LYS A 228 -15.18 -15.56 -17.79
N ASN A 229 -15.62 -16.00 -18.97
CA ASN A 229 -14.74 -16.49 -20.01
C ASN A 229 -14.67 -15.55 -21.23
N PHE A 230 -15.43 -14.45 -21.25
CA PHE A 230 -15.52 -13.53 -22.40
C PHE A 230 -14.15 -12.95 -22.81
N PHE A 231 -13.43 -12.34 -21.87
CA PHE A 231 -12.08 -11.79 -22.15
C PHE A 231 -11.02 -12.88 -22.39
N TYR A 232 -11.14 -14.03 -21.72
CA TYR A 232 -10.25 -15.16 -21.97
C TYR A 232 -10.38 -15.66 -23.41
N VAL A 233 -11.61 -15.85 -23.91
CA VAL A 233 -11.87 -16.23 -25.31
C VAL A 233 -11.33 -15.17 -26.27
N LEU A 234 -11.69 -13.89 -26.08
CA LEU A 234 -11.29 -12.81 -27.00
C LEU A 234 -9.77 -12.60 -27.07
N ASN A 235 -9.07 -12.70 -25.94
CA ASN A 235 -7.61 -12.57 -25.90
C ASN A 235 -6.91 -13.77 -26.58
N ASN A 236 -7.41 -15.01 -26.41
CA ASN A 236 -6.79 -16.19 -27.06
C ASN A 236 -7.04 -16.24 -28.58
N ILE A 237 -8.21 -15.81 -29.08
CA ILE A 237 -8.41 -15.67 -30.54
C ILE A 237 -7.72 -14.43 -31.13
N ASN A 238 -7.00 -13.65 -30.32
CA ASN A 238 -6.31 -12.41 -30.70
C ASN A 238 -7.26 -11.36 -31.31
N TYR A 239 -8.44 -11.18 -30.72
CA TYR A 239 -9.43 -10.20 -31.22
C TYR A 239 -8.96 -8.75 -31.03
N ASP A 240 -9.19 -7.91 -32.03
CA ASP A 240 -8.75 -6.50 -32.02
C ASP A 240 -9.47 -5.68 -30.93
N LYS A 241 -8.66 -5.13 -30.03
CA LYS A 241 -9.10 -4.30 -28.89
C LYS A 241 -9.69 -2.95 -29.32
N ASN A 242 -9.36 -2.45 -30.52
CA ASN A 242 -10.01 -1.25 -31.08
C ASN A 242 -11.44 -1.56 -31.54
N GLN A 243 -11.63 -2.60 -32.38
CA GLN A 243 -12.96 -3.05 -32.77
C GLN A 243 -13.83 -3.46 -31.55
N LEU A 244 -13.24 -4.00 -30.49
CA LEU A 244 -13.94 -4.32 -29.24
C LEU A 244 -14.53 -3.06 -28.58
N LYS A 245 -13.75 -1.98 -28.47
CA LYS A 245 -14.18 -0.66 -27.95
C LYS A 245 -15.36 -0.10 -28.76
N GLU A 246 -15.30 -0.23 -30.08
CA GLU A 246 -16.32 0.30 -31.00
C GLU A 246 -17.61 -0.52 -30.98
N LYS A 247 -17.53 -1.84 -31.16
CA LYS A 247 -18.69 -2.72 -31.34
C LYS A 247 -19.45 -3.04 -30.05
N LEU A 248 -18.78 -3.10 -28.90
CA LEU A 248 -19.43 -3.46 -27.63
C LEU A 248 -20.43 -2.38 -27.21
N ASN A 249 -21.69 -2.75 -27.01
CA ASN A 249 -22.78 -1.81 -26.71
C ASN A 249 -22.80 -1.41 -25.23
N VAL A 250 -23.53 -0.33 -24.91
CA VAL A 250 -23.58 0.26 -23.56
C VAL A 250 -24.12 -0.73 -22.51
N LYS A 251 -25.20 -1.44 -22.84
CA LYS A 251 -25.81 -2.50 -22.00
C LYS A 251 -24.76 -3.55 -21.58
N ASN A 252 -23.95 -4.01 -22.53
CA ASN A 252 -22.96 -5.06 -22.30
C ASN A 252 -21.70 -4.53 -21.60
N ILE A 253 -21.32 -3.26 -21.80
CA ILE A 253 -20.27 -2.59 -21.01
C ILE A 253 -20.69 -2.54 -19.54
N ASP A 254 -21.89 -2.06 -19.24
CA ASP A 254 -22.39 -1.90 -17.88
C ASP A 254 -22.62 -3.27 -17.20
N TYR A 255 -23.11 -4.27 -17.94
CA TYR A 255 -23.17 -5.65 -17.48
C TYR A 255 -21.79 -6.22 -17.10
N LEU A 256 -20.79 -6.09 -17.98
CA LEU A 256 -19.44 -6.59 -17.69
C LEU A 256 -18.78 -5.88 -16.51
N PHE A 257 -18.94 -4.55 -16.39
CA PHE A 257 -18.45 -3.83 -15.21
C PHE A 257 -19.17 -4.29 -13.93
N HIS A 258 -20.50 -4.46 -13.95
CA HIS A 258 -21.25 -4.96 -12.80
C HIS A 258 -20.73 -6.33 -12.33
N GLU A 259 -20.59 -7.29 -13.23
CA GLU A 259 -20.15 -8.64 -12.85
C GLU A 259 -18.68 -8.68 -12.43
N PHE A 260 -17.77 -8.00 -13.16
CA PHE A 260 -16.34 -7.98 -12.82
C PHE A 260 -16.04 -7.24 -11.51
N LEU A 261 -16.81 -6.22 -11.15
CA LEU A 261 -16.62 -5.50 -9.89
C LEU A 261 -17.15 -6.28 -8.67
N ASN A 262 -18.17 -7.11 -8.87
CA ASN A 262 -18.75 -7.97 -7.82
C ASN A 262 -17.97 -9.28 -7.62
N ASP A 263 -17.39 -9.87 -8.68
CA ASP A 263 -16.59 -11.11 -8.58
C ASP A 263 -15.10 -10.79 -8.40
N LYS A 264 -14.60 -10.96 -7.17
CA LYS A 264 -13.19 -10.71 -6.78
C LYS A 264 -12.16 -11.44 -7.64
N ILE A 265 -12.50 -12.57 -8.27
CA ILE A 265 -11.59 -13.32 -9.14
C ILE A 265 -11.36 -12.59 -10.46
N TYR A 266 -12.37 -11.88 -10.97
CA TYR A 266 -12.35 -11.23 -12.28
C TYR A 266 -12.22 -9.70 -12.20
N PHE A 267 -11.94 -9.14 -11.03
CA PHE A 267 -11.82 -7.69 -10.84
C PHE A 267 -10.71 -7.05 -11.71
N SER A 268 -9.63 -7.80 -12.00
CA SER A 268 -8.61 -7.39 -12.99
C SER A 268 -9.19 -7.10 -14.37
N ASN A 269 -10.27 -7.78 -14.75
CA ASN A 269 -10.89 -7.66 -16.06
C ASN A 269 -11.72 -6.36 -16.16
N ALA A 270 -12.19 -5.80 -15.03
CA ALA A 270 -12.75 -4.44 -15.01
C ALA A 270 -11.69 -3.38 -15.35
N VAL A 271 -10.45 -3.58 -14.89
CA VAL A 271 -9.31 -2.70 -15.23
C VAL A 271 -8.91 -2.87 -16.70
N GLU A 272 -8.87 -4.10 -17.22
CA GLU A 272 -8.65 -4.36 -18.65
C GLU A 272 -9.76 -3.73 -19.52
N LEU A 273 -11.04 -3.86 -19.13
CA LEU A 273 -12.19 -3.28 -19.84
C LEU A 273 -12.10 -1.75 -19.90
N ALA A 274 -11.81 -1.10 -18.77
CA ALA A 274 -11.59 0.35 -18.70
C ALA A 274 -10.44 0.82 -19.61
N SER A 275 -9.36 0.04 -19.71
CA SER A 275 -8.18 0.38 -20.53
C SER A 275 -8.46 0.51 -22.04
N LEU A 276 -9.56 -0.08 -22.52
CA LEU A 276 -10.03 0.09 -23.89
C LEU A 276 -10.56 1.51 -24.14
N PHE A 277 -11.21 2.11 -23.15
CA PHE A 277 -12.02 3.32 -23.33
C PHE A 277 -11.27 4.64 -23.13
N TYR A 278 -10.13 4.62 -22.44
CA TYR A 278 -9.30 5.82 -22.23
C TYR A 278 -9.01 6.58 -23.54
N SER A 279 -8.91 7.91 -23.42
CA SER A 279 -8.54 8.84 -24.50
C SER A 279 -8.00 10.15 -23.89
N GLU A 280 -7.32 10.97 -24.70
CA GLU A 280 -6.67 12.22 -24.24
C GLU A 280 -7.65 13.22 -23.60
N LYS A 281 -8.87 13.32 -24.15
CA LYS A 281 -9.94 14.23 -23.70
C LYS A 281 -10.95 13.54 -22.77
N MET A 282 -10.45 12.63 -21.92
CA MET A 282 -11.24 11.91 -20.91
C MET A 282 -10.91 12.40 -19.50
N SER A 283 -11.95 12.81 -18.77
CA SER A 283 -11.90 13.13 -17.34
C SER A 283 -12.46 11.96 -16.51
N ILE A 284 -12.09 11.86 -15.23
CA ILE A 284 -12.43 10.74 -14.34
C ILE A 284 -13.94 10.52 -14.12
N THR A 285 -14.75 11.56 -14.27
CA THR A 285 -16.21 11.51 -14.12
C THR A 285 -16.93 11.13 -15.42
N LYS A 286 -16.26 11.24 -16.58
CA LYS A 286 -16.85 10.99 -17.89
C LYS A 286 -17.07 9.47 -18.10
N PRO A 287 -18.27 9.03 -18.54
CA PRO A 287 -18.56 7.61 -18.70
C PRO A 287 -17.72 6.98 -19.81
N PHE A 288 -17.40 5.69 -19.66
CA PHE A 288 -16.51 4.95 -20.57
C PHE A 288 -17.03 4.88 -22.01
N LYS A 289 -18.36 4.82 -22.17
CA LYS A 289 -19.07 5.05 -23.42
C LYS A 289 -20.21 6.02 -23.15
N LYS A 290 -20.70 6.71 -24.19
CA LYS A 290 -21.87 7.60 -24.04
C LYS A 290 -23.02 6.78 -23.42
N ASP A 291 -23.73 7.41 -22.48
CA ASP A 291 -24.91 6.84 -21.79
C ASP A 291 -24.63 5.60 -20.90
N SER A 292 -23.36 5.24 -20.67
CA SER A 292 -22.93 4.22 -19.68
C SER A 292 -22.98 4.76 -18.25
N THR A 293 -23.31 3.91 -17.28
CA THR A 293 -23.28 4.24 -15.84
C THR A 293 -21.88 4.21 -15.22
N PHE A 294 -20.90 3.61 -15.89
CA PHE A 294 -19.55 3.43 -15.35
C PHE A 294 -18.53 4.44 -15.90
N ASN A 295 -17.67 4.94 -15.01
CA ASN A 295 -16.56 5.84 -15.30
C ASN A 295 -15.31 5.48 -14.47
N CYS A 296 -14.18 6.13 -14.74
CA CYS A 296 -12.92 5.89 -14.03
C CYS A 296 -13.05 6.12 -12.52
N LEU A 297 -13.84 7.10 -12.07
CA LEU A 297 -14.06 7.41 -10.65
C LEU A 297 -14.79 6.28 -9.91
N ILE A 298 -15.79 5.64 -10.54
CA ILE A 298 -16.53 4.50 -9.98
C ILE A 298 -15.62 3.27 -9.89
N LEU A 299 -14.85 2.97 -10.94
CA LEU A 299 -13.84 1.90 -10.90
C LEU A 299 -12.82 2.15 -9.79
N LEU A 300 -12.28 3.36 -9.69
CA LEU A 300 -11.29 3.74 -8.69
C LEU A 300 -11.82 3.65 -7.26
N LYS A 301 -13.06 4.10 -7.00
CA LYS A 301 -13.72 3.92 -5.69
C LYS A 301 -13.84 2.44 -5.31
N ASN A 302 -14.17 1.56 -6.24
CA ASN A 302 -14.23 0.12 -5.95
C ASN A 302 -12.84 -0.52 -5.70
N ILE A 303 -11.80 -0.10 -6.44
CA ILE A 303 -10.40 -0.49 -6.16
C ILE A 303 -10.00 -0.08 -4.74
N LEU A 304 -10.30 1.17 -4.35
CA LEU A 304 -9.99 1.73 -3.03
C LEU A 304 -10.77 1.03 -1.90
N ASN A 305 -12.02 0.63 -2.13
CA ASN A 305 -12.79 -0.15 -1.17
C ASN A 305 -12.21 -1.56 -0.94
N ILE A 306 -11.60 -2.16 -1.96
CA ILE A 306 -10.97 -3.49 -1.87
C ILE A 306 -9.57 -3.44 -1.22
N GLN A 307 -8.92 -2.27 -1.20
CA GLN A 307 -7.59 -2.06 -0.60
C GLN A 307 -6.49 -3.02 -1.12
N SER A 308 -6.57 -3.40 -2.40
CA SER A 308 -5.57 -4.26 -3.07
C SER A 308 -4.54 -3.42 -3.82
N LYS A 309 -3.29 -3.40 -3.31
CA LYS A 309 -2.18 -2.67 -3.95
C LYS A 309 -1.99 -3.11 -5.41
N ASN A 310 -2.06 -4.42 -5.66
CA ASN A 310 -1.85 -5.00 -6.98
C ASN A 310 -2.90 -4.51 -8.00
N LEU A 311 -4.18 -4.38 -7.59
CA LEU A 311 -5.23 -3.85 -8.46
C LEU A 311 -5.08 -2.34 -8.69
N LEU A 312 -4.66 -1.57 -7.67
CA LEU A 312 -4.37 -0.14 -7.83
C LEU A 312 -3.16 0.08 -8.77
N PHE A 313 -2.10 -0.71 -8.64
CA PHE A 313 -0.89 -0.57 -9.46
C PHE A 313 -1.15 -1.01 -10.91
N LEU A 314 -1.93 -2.09 -11.11
CA LEU A 314 -2.42 -2.50 -12.43
C LEU A 314 -3.26 -1.39 -13.08
N PHE A 315 -4.15 -0.76 -12.32
CA PHE A 315 -4.95 0.36 -12.78
C PHE A 315 -4.08 1.57 -13.14
N LEU A 316 -3.16 2.01 -12.27
CA LEU A 316 -2.25 3.14 -12.53
C LEU A 316 -1.33 2.90 -13.74
N ASN A 317 -0.88 1.65 -13.94
CA ASN A 317 -0.11 1.25 -15.13
C ASN A 317 -0.95 1.22 -16.42
N SER A 318 -2.27 1.02 -16.33
CA SER A 318 -3.16 1.08 -17.51
C SER A 318 -3.34 2.51 -18.07
N LEU A 319 -3.01 3.55 -17.30
CA LEU A 319 -3.25 4.95 -17.63
C LEU A 319 -2.22 5.49 -18.64
N LYS A 320 -2.53 5.35 -19.92
CA LYS A 320 -1.69 5.81 -21.05
C LYS A 320 -1.60 7.33 -21.22
N TYR A 321 -2.58 8.09 -20.71
CA TYR A 321 -2.73 9.52 -21.02
C TYR A 321 -2.46 10.43 -19.82
N ASN A 322 -1.59 11.42 -20.01
CA ASN A 322 -1.12 12.31 -18.93
C ASN A 322 -2.24 13.11 -18.25
N CYS A 323 -3.26 13.57 -18.98
CA CYS A 323 -4.38 14.33 -18.40
C CYS A 323 -5.20 13.47 -17.42
N LEU A 324 -5.66 12.30 -17.87
CA LEU A 324 -6.40 11.35 -17.04
C LEU A 324 -5.55 10.83 -15.86
N LYS A 325 -4.25 10.60 -16.08
CA LYS A 325 -3.28 10.20 -15.04
C LYS A 325 -3.11 11.31 -13.99
N LYS A 326 -3.07 12.59 -14.40
CA LYS A 326 -3.03 13.76 -13.50
C LYS A 326 -4.32 13.88 -12.69
N GLU A 327 -5.50 13.76 -13.29
CA GLU A 327 -6.77 13.79 -12.55
C GLU A 327 -6.88 12.64 -11.52
N ILE A 328 -6.43 11.43 -11.89
CA ILE A 328 -6.44 10.27 -10.98
C ILE A 328 -5.46 10.46 -9.82
N PHE A 329 -4.25 11.00 -10.07
CA PHE A 329 -3.33 11.36 -8.98
C PHE A 329 -3.87 12.50 -8.11
N LEU A 330 -4.49 13.53 -8.69
CA LEU A 330 -5.14 14.60 -7.92
C LEU A 330 -6.26 14.05 -7.04
N PHE A 331 -7.05 13.07 -7.52
CA PHE A 331 -8.04 12.40 -6.69
C PHE A 331 -7.39 11.56 -5.58
N LEU A 332 -6.41 10.71 -5.89
CA LEU A 332 -5.73 9.83 -4.93
C LEU A 332 -4.87 10.57 -3.89
N LEU A 333 -4.42 11.78 -4.22
CA LEU A 333 -3.64 12.65 -3.34
C LEU A 333 -4.47 13.80 -2.73
N SER A 334 -5.76 13.90 -3.07
CA SER A 334 -6.65 14.93 -2.52
C SER A 334 -6.78 14.81 -1.01
N ALA A 335 -6.73 15.95 -0.31
CA ALA A 335 -7.22 16.05 1.05
C ALA A 335 -8.75 16.25 1.04
N ASP A 336 -9.41 15.75 2.07
CA ASP A 336 -10.75 16.22 2.45
C ASP A 336 -10.65 17.67 2.96
N SER A 337 -11.45 18.57 2.39
CA SER A 337 -11.34 20.01 2.60
C SER A 337 -11.83 20.51 3.97
N LEU A 338 -12.42 19.63 4.80
CA LEU A 338 -12.86 19.96 6.16
C LEU A 338 -11.89 19.44 7.24
N THR A 339 -11.06 18.44 6.90
CA THR A 339 -10.21 17.73 7.88
C THR A 339 -8.73 17.71 7.55
N GLY A 340 -8.33 18.08 6.32
CA GLY A 340 -6.94 18.11 5.85
C GLY A 340 -6.28 16.72 5.73
N PHE A 341 -7.01 15.64 5.96
CA PHE A 341 -6.52 14.27 5.78
C PHE A 341 -6.75 13.80 4.34
N PRO A 342 -5.90 12.89 3.80
CA PRO A 342 -6.14 12.33 2.47
C PRO A 342 -7.51 11.64 2.37
N SER A 343 -8.30 12.01 1.37
CA SER A 343 -9.70 11.57 1.18
C SER A 343 -9.85 10.05 1.07
N ASN A 344 -8.77 9.35 0.70
CA ASN A 344 -8.59 7.94 1.00
C ASN A 344 -7.14 7.67 1.46
N TYR A 345 -6.93 7.52 2.78
CA TYR A 345 -5.61 7.31 3.39
C TYR A 345 -4.85 6.08 2.84
N TRP A 346 -5.55 4.97 2.59
CA TRP A 346 -4.95 3.78 1.99
C TRP A 346 -4.49 4.04 0.55
N GLY A 347 -5.35 4.66 -0.25
CA GLY A 347 -5.07 5.05 -1.63
C GLY A 347 -3.88 6.00 -1.74
N TYR A 348 -3.83 7.01 -0.87
CA TYR A 348 -2.73 7.97 -0.77
C TYR A 348 -1.38 7.27 -0.53
N LEU A 349 -1.31 6.37 0.47
CA LEU A 349 -0.07 5.66 0.80
C LEU A 349 0.40 4.75 -0.34
N ALA A 350 -0.50 3.93 -0.89
CA ALA A 350 -0.18 3.05 -2.02
C ALA A 350 0.21 3.84 -3.29
N THR A 351 -0.41 5.00 -3.52
CA THR A 351 -0.06 5.90 -4.63
C THR A 351 1.34 6.50 -4.47
N ARG A 352 1.75 6.86 -3.25
CA ARG A 352 3.12 7.33 -2.99
C ARG A 352 4.16 6.22 -3.15
N GLU A 353 3.85 5.00 -2.74
CA GLU A 353 4.68 3.80 -2.96
C GLU A 353 4.88 3.52 -4.46
N TYR A 354 3.80 3.58 -5.25
CA TYR A 354 3.85 3.47 -6.72
C TYR A 354 4.75 4.56 -7.35
N LEU A 355 4.61 5.81 -6.93
CA LEU A 355 5.42 6.92 -7.43
C LEU A 355 6.90 6.80 -7.04
N LEU A 356 7.23 6.22 -5.88
CA LEU A 356 8.63 5.95 -5.51
C LEU A 356 9.26 4.88 -6.41
N LEU A 357 8.52 3.83 -6.75
CA LEU A 357 8.97 2.76 -7.66
C LEU A 357 9.15 3.23 -9.11
N TYR A 358 8.34 4.21 -9.58
CA TYR A 358 8.44 4.73 -10.94
C TYR A 358 9.55 5.79 -11.12
N ASN A 359 9.96 6.47 -10.04
CA ASN A 359 10.91 7.58 -10.08
C ASN A 359 12.39 7.17 -10.12
N SER A 360 12.71 5.87 -10.06
CA SER A 360 14.08 5.36 -10.21
C SER A 360 14.58 5.30 -11.66
N GLU A 361 13.69 5.33 -12.65
CA GLU A 361 14.06 5.21 -14.07
C GLU A 361 14.20 6.55 -14.81
N VAL A 362 13.73 7.67 -14.24
CA VAL A 362 13.51 8.93 -14.98
C VAL A 362 14.14 10.15 -14.29
N ARG A 363 15.47 10.28 -14.30
CA ARG A 363 16.20 11.54 -13.98
C ARG A 363 17.47 11.74 -14.81
N LYS A 364 17.33 12.38 -15.97
CA LYS A 364 18.34 13.21 -16.65
C LYS A 364 17.62 14.43 -17.27
N ILE A 365 18.39 15.45 -17.63
CA ILE A 365 17.97 16.72 -18.28
C ILE A 365 17.40 17.77 -17.31
N ASP A 366 18.28 18.74 -16.97
CA ASP A 366 18.16 20.22 -16.96
C ASP A 366 16.95 20.95 -16.33
N GLY A 367 17.07 22.17 -15.78
CA GLY A 367 18.28 22.97 -15.49
C GLY A 367 18.06 24.51 -15.57
N VAL A 368 18.65 25.28 -14.62
CA VAL A 368 18.85 26.77 -14.68
C VAL A 368 17.52 27.58 -14.49
N LYS A 369 17.42 28.82 -13.94
CA LYS A 369 18.31 30.00 -13.72
C LYS A 369 17.99 30.77 -12.41
N LYS A 370 18.87 31.70 -12.00
CA LYS A 370 18.69 32.69 -10.89
C LYS A 370 17.97 33.98 -11.33
N ILE A 371 17.40 34.72 -10.36
CA ILE A 371 17.26 36.20 -10.33
C ILE A 371 17.62 36.70 -8.91
N GLU A 372 18.04 37.95 -8.75
CA GLU A 372 18.55 38.59 -7.52
C GLU A 372 17.83 39.95 -7.26
N ILE A 373 17.87 40.49 -6.02
CA ILE A 373 18.01 41.94 -5.64
C ILE A 373 17.53 42.22 -4.19
N ASN A 374 18.48 42.66 -3.36
CA ASN A 374 18.54 43.66 -2.26
C ASN A 374 17.56 43.74 -1.05
N ASP A 375 18.11 44.28 0.04
CA ASP A 375 17.59 44.43 1.42
C ASP A 375 16.77 45.72 1.70
N GLU A 376 16.07 45.80 2.85
CA GLU A 376 16.32 46.83 3.90
C GLU A 376 15.60 46.65 5.28
N THR A 377 16.39 46.31 6.31
CA THR A 377 16.33 46.75 7.74
C THR A 377 15.08 46.67 8.67
N LYS A 378 15.28 45.90 9.76
CA LYS A 378 15.08 46.25 11.21
C LYS A 378 13.69 46.60 11.79
N LYS A 379 13.24 45.78 12.76
CA LYS A 379 13.27 46.07 14.22
C LYS A 379 12.74 44.86 15.03
N GLY A 380 12.91 44.86 16.36
CA GLY A 380 12.40 43.82 17.26
C GLY A 380 12.14 44.35 18.67
N GLU A 381 11.46 43.55 19.50
CA GLU A 381 11.05 43.91 20.87
C GLU A 381 11.39 42.79 21.87
N ASN A 382 11.67 43.17 23.12
CA ASN A 382 11.93 42.27 24.23
C ASN A 382 10.68 42.13 25.11
N TYR A 383 10.53 40.99 25.79
CA TYR A 383 9.63 40.84 26.93
C TYR A 383 10.40 40.33 28.14
N GLU A 384 10.46 41.14 29.20
CA GLU A 384 10.85 40.71 30.54
C GLU A 384 9.72 39.89 31.19
N TYR A 385 10.03 39.07 32.19
CA TYR A 385 9.06 38.84 33.28
C TYR A 385 9.71 38.61 34.64
N SER A 386 9.01 39.09 35.66
CA SER A 386 9.40 39.26 37.07
C SER A 386 10.07 38.06 37.76
N ASN A 387 11.10 38.35 38.57
CA ASN A 387 11.52 37.48 39.67
C ASN A 387 10.38 37.26 40.67
N ASN A 388 10.21 36.02 41.13
CA ASN A 388 9.42 35.71 42.31
C ASN A 388 10.25 34.80 43.23
N ILE A 389 10.67 35.35 44.36
CA ILE A 389 11.66 34.78 45.30
C ILE A 389 10.91 34.14 46.48
N ASN A 390 11.51 33.12 47.12
CA ASN A 390 10.94 32.28 48.20
C ASN A 390 10.14 31.02 47.77
N ASN A 391 10.63 30.28 46.77
CA ASN A 391 10.25 28.88 46.61
C ASN A 391 11.44 28.05 46.09
N GLU A 392 11.83 26.99 46.82
CA GLU A 392 12.95 26.12 46.44
C GLU A 392 12.60 25.20 45.25
N TYR A 393 11.32 24.86 45.12
CA TYR A 393 10.80 23.98 44.08
C TYR A 393 10.30 24.76 42.86
N TYR A 394 10.46 24.16 41.69
CA TYR A 394 9.89 24.66 40.45
C TYR A 394 8.36 24.51 40.48
N ASN A 395 7.66 25.58 40.11
CA ASN A 395 6.20 25.67 40.08
C ASN A 395 5.78 26.14 38.69
N LEU A 396 4.65 25.64 38.17
CA LEU A 396 4.14 26.06 36.87
C LEU A 396 3.89 27.58 36.81
N PRO A 397 4.23 28.24 35.69
CA PRO A 397 3.77 29.58 35.35
C PRO A 397 2.25 29.73 35.49
N TYR A 398 1.75 30.93 35.83
CA TYR A 398 0.33 31.12 36.16
C TYR A 398 -0.60 30.75 35.00
N ASN A 399 -0.21 31.07 33.76
CA ASN A 399 -0.90 30.68 32.53
C ASN A 399 -0.94 29.16 32.29
N MET A 400 0.00 28.39 32.86
CA MET A 400 0.10 26.93 32.70
C MET A 400 -0.70 26.13 33.72
N LYS A 401 -1.30 26.79 34.73
CA LYS A 401 -2.09 26.12 35.78
C LYS A 401 -3.44 25.57 35.30
N ASN A 402 -3.93 26.02 34.14
CA ASN A 402 -5.17 25.53 33.53
C ASN A 402 -4.96 24.15 32.86
N ILE A 403 -4.66 23.11 33.63
CA ILE A 403 -4.29 21.79 33.11
C ILE A 403 -5.52 21.03 32.59
N LEU A 404 -5.48 20.56 31.35
CA LEU A 404 -6.60 19.86 30.71
C LEU A 404 -6.47 18.34 30.87
N LEU A 405 -7.23 17.76 31.81
CA LEU A 405 -7.33 16.31 32.00
C LEU A 405 -8.32 15.69 31.00
N LEU A 406 -7.82 14.80 30.15
CA LEU A 406 -8.53 14.19 29.02
C LEU A 406 -8.93 12.75 29.39
N ARG A 407 -10.25 12.51 29.45
CA ARG A 407 -10.87 11.25 29.90
C ARG A 407 -11.74 10.60 28.81
N ASN A 408 -12.11 11.33 27.75
CA ASN A 408 -12.92 10.79 26.65
C ASN A 408 -12.45 11.19 25.25
N ILE A 409 -13.00 10.49 24.25
CA ILE A 409 -12.65 10.62 22.83
C ILE A 409 -12.81 12.06 22.30
N ASN A 410 -13.77 12.83 22.83
CA ASN A 410 -14.05 14.19 22.34
C ASN A 410 -13.06 15.21 22.93
N GLU A 411 -12.66 15.05 24.19
CA GLU A 411 -11.52 15.78 24.80
C GLU A 411 -10.21 15.47 24.08
N PHE A 412 -9.94 14.20 23.78
CA PHE A 412 -8.74 13.81 23.06
C PHE A 412 -8.72 14.35 21.61
N LYS A 413 -9.86 14.44 20.94
CA LYS A 413 -9.97 15.16 19.65
C LYS A 413 -9.67 16.65 19.76
N LYS A 414 -10.07 17.32 20.86
CA LYS A 414 -9.74 18.75 21.10
C LYS A 414 -8.22 18.95 21.23
N LEU A 415 -7.53 18.09 21.98
CA LEU A 415 -6.05 18.05 22.03
C LEU A 415 -5.45 17.97 20.61
N MET A 416 -5.88 17.00 19.81
CA MET A 416 -5.35 16.79 18.45
C MET A 416 -5.57 17.99 17.53
N ILE A 417 -6.71 18.69 17.66
CA ILE A 417 -7.03 19.90 16.90
C ILE A 417 -6.18 21.07 17.38
N SER A 418 -6.06 21.29 18.69
CA SER A 418 -5.25 22.38 19.25
C SER A 418 -3.78 22.24 18.86
N LEU A 419 -3.17 21.06 19.05
CA LEU A 419 -1.77 20.83 18.69
C LEU A 419 -1.48 21.01 17.20
N LYS A 420 -2.40 20.62 16.31
CA LYS A 420 -2.30 20.90 14.87
C LYS A 420 -2.35 22.41 14.58
N ASN A 421 -3.30 23.12 15.17
CA ASN A 421 -3.50 24.55 14.94
C ASN A 421 -2.36 25.39 15.55
N GLU A 422 -1.87 25.01 16.73
CA GLU A 422 -0.71 25.61 17.40
C GLU A 422 0.57 25.42 16.58
N GLN A 423 0.79 24.19 16.06
CA GLN A 423 1.88 23.89 15.13
C GLN A 423 1.79 24.74 13.86
N GLN A 424 0.66 24.68 13.15
CA GLN A 424 0.48 25.36 11.86
C GLN A 424 0.75 26.85 12.00
N LYS A 425 0.10 27.51 12.96
CA LYS A 425 0.31 28.93 13.24
C LYS A 425 1.75 29.26 13.60
N HIS A 426 2.41 28.46 14.44
CA HIS A 426 3.82 28.71 14.77
C HIS A 426 4.73 28.64 13.54
N TRP A 427 4.46 27.72 12.60
CA TRP A 427 5.24 27.63 11.36
C TRP A 427 4.91 28.73 10.35
N GLU A 428 3.63 29.06 10.16
CA GLU A 428 3.20 30.19 9.33
C GLU A 428 3.74 31.53 9.88
N GLU A 429 3.33 31.90 11.10
CA GLU A 429 3.62 33.18 11.74
C GLU A 429 5.12 33.39 11.99
N LYS A 430 5.87 32.35 12.39
CA LYS A 430 7.27 32.52 12.83
C LYS A 430 8.33 32.01 11.86
N ILE A 431 8.01 31.16 10.88
CA ILE A 431 9.03 30.55 10.00
C ILE A 431 8.80 30.94 8.54
N TYR A 432 7.60 30.74 7.99
CA TYR A 432 7.31 31.01 6.58
C TYR A 432 7.08 32.49 6.29
N ASN A 433 6.39 33.22 7.18
CA ASN A 433 6.07 34.64 7.00
C ASN A 433 7.18 35.61 7.48
N ILE A 434 8.40 35.11 7.78
CA ILE A 434 9.54 35.93 8.24
C ILE A 434 10.77 35.63 7.39
N GLU A 435 11.13 36.56 6.50
CA GLU A 435 12.18 36.41 5.49
C GLU A 435 13.57 36.09 6.10
N ASP A 436 13.92 36.74 7.21
CA ASP A 436 15.15 36.53 8.01
C ASP A 436 15.38 35.08 8.46
N THR A 437 14.36 34.22 8.42
CA THR A 437 14.48 32.82 8.87
C THR A 437 15.41 32.02 7.95
N TYR A 438 15.47 32.36 6.66
CA TYR A 438 16.12 31.56 5.61
C TYR A 438 17.63 31.69 5.50
N ASN A 439 18.23 32.73 6.11
CA ASN A 439 19.69 32.91 6.09
C ASN A 439 20.37 31.86 6.97
N ILE A 440 20.78 30.77 6.32
CA ILE A 440 21.68 29.72 6.81
C ILE A 440 23.05 29.97 6.17
N GLU A 441 24.10 30.01 6.98
CA GLU A 441 25.49 30.23 6.55
C GLU A 441 26.11 28.94 5.97
N SER A 442 25.37 28.24 5.09
CA SER A 442 25.74 26.92 4.58
C SER A 442 27.01 26.99 3.71
N HIS A 443 28.07 26.34 4.18
CA HIS A 443 29.35 26.24 3.46
C HIS A 443 29.23 25.25 2.28
N GLY A 444 28.56 25.69 1.23
CA GLY A 444 28.19 24.89 0.05
C GLY A 444 26.67 24.85 -0.17
N ASN A 445 26.25 24.54 -1.40
CA ASN A 445 24.85 24.62 -1.86
C ASN A 445 23.89 23.55 -1.26
N ILE A 446 24.26 22.90 -0.16
CA ILE A 446 23.53 21.76 0.42
C ILE A 446 23.22 22.02 1.89
N ILE A 447 22.06 22.62 2.16
CA ILE A 447 21.49 22.68 3.51
C ILE A 447 21.09 21.26 3.96
N THR A 448 21.63 20.82 5.09
CA THR A 448 21.38 19.54 5.77
C THR A 448 20.27 19.65 6.83
N ILE A 449 19.91 18.55 7.49
CA ILE A 449 19.02 18.56 8.67
C ILE A 449 19.65 19.30 9.86
N GLN A 450 20.97 19.22 10.03
CA GLN A 450 21.65 19.83 11.18
C GLN A 450 21.64 21.36 11.07
N ASP A 451 21.90 21.90 9.88
CA ASP A 451 21.84 23.34 9.61
C ASP A 451 20.46 23.93 9.93
N ILE A 452 19.38 23.21 9.56
CA ILE A 452 18.00 23.59 9.86
C ILE A 452 17.74 23.54 11.37
N ASN A 453 18.16 22.45 12.02
CA ASN A 453 18.01 22.26 13.46
C ASN A 453 18.73 23.34 14.26
N ASP A 454 19.92 23.78 13.83
CA ASP A 454 20.72 24.78 14.52
C ASP A 454 20.29 26.21 14.21
N ASN A 455 19.85 26.51 12.97
CA ASN A 455 19.19 27.78 12.64
C ASN A 455 17.92 27.98 13.49
N LEU A 456 17.04 26.96 13.53
CA LEU A 456 15.83 26.99 14.35
C LEU A 456 16.12 27.04 15.86
N LYS A 457 17.23 26.45 16.34
CA LYS A 457 17.65 26.57 17.75
C LYS A 457 18.17 27.97 18.06
N LYS A 458 19.13 28.49 17.26
CA LYS A 458 19.72 29.83 17.40
C LYS A 458 18.65 30.94 17.41
N LYS A 459 17.60 30.81 16.58
CA LYS A 459 16.50 31.79 16.49
C LYS A 459 15.34 31.53 17.48
N LYS A 460 15.44 30.53 18.38
CA LYS A 460 14.35 30.06 19.27
C LYS A 460 13.01 29.80 18.51
N LYS A 461 13.10 29.24 17.30
CA LYS A 461 11.96 28.99 16.40
C LYS A 461 11.51 27.52 16.33
N ARG A 462 12.10 26.60 17.10
CA ARG A 462 11.59 25.22 17.24
C ARG A 462 10.17 25.23 17.84
N TYR A 463 9.27 24.38 17.34
CA TYR A 463 7.98 24.09 17.98
C TYR A 463 8.10 22.81 18.80
N PHE A 464 7.87 22.90 20.11
CA PHE A 464 8.06 21.80 21.06
C PHE A 464 6.74 21.18 21.51
N VAL A 465 6.74 19.85 21.61
CA VAL A 465 5.78 19.09 22.42
C VAL A 465 6.60 18.23 23.38
N ALA A 466 6.50 18.50 24.67
CA ALA A 466 7.17 17.72 25.70
C ALA A 466 6.24 16.63 26.25
N ILE A 467 6.80 15.46 26.52
CA ILE A 467 6.04 14.25 26.86
C ILE A 467 6.70 13.57 28.05
N ASP A 468 5.88 13.23 29.05
CA ASP A 468 6.29 12.38 30.17
C ASP A 468 5.19 11.37 30.52
N LEU A 469 5.54 10.30 31.24
CA LEU A 469 4.67 9.17 31.57
C LEU A 469 4.67 8.89 33.06
N GLU A 470 3.51 8.54 33.61
CA GLU A 470 3.44 7.94 34.94
C GLU A 470 2.87 6.52 34.86
N TRP A 471 3.47 5.61 35.61
CA TRP A 471 3.18 4.18 35.56
C TRP A 471 3.18 3.56 36.96
N TYR A 472 2.61 2.37 37.10
CA TYR A 472 2.60 1.63 38.37
C TYR A 472 3.41 0.32 38.29
N LYS A 473 3.36 -0.47 39.37
CA LYS A 473 3.95 -1.81 39.45
C LYS A 473 3.60 -2.64 38.21
N ASN A 474 4.58 -3.35 37.65
CA ASN A 474 4.53 -4.02 36.34
C ASN A 474 4.62 -3.09 35.10
N GLN A 475 5.08 -1.84 35.27
CA GLN A 475 5.37 -0.87 34.19
C GLN A 475 4.15 -0.47 33.33
N GLN A 476 2.93 -0.75 33.79
CA GLN A 476 1.71 -0.33 33.09
C GLN A 476 1.52 1.18 33.26
N VAL A 477 1.47 1.90 32.13
CA VAL A 477 1.24 3.34 32.07
C VAL A 477 -0.17 3.66 32.58
N SER A 478 -0.27 4.69 33.42
CA SER A 478 -1.50 5.20 34.02
C SER A 478 -1.93 6.52 33.43
N ILE A 479 -0.98 7.45 33.23
CA ILE A 479 -1.21 8.72 32.54
C ILE A 479 -0.03 9.08 31.63
N ILE A 480 -0.32 9.97 30.68
CA ILE A 480 0.68 10.67 29.87
C ILE A 480 0.47 12.16 30.11
N SER A 481 1.52 12.90 30.44
CA SER A 481 1.50 14.36 30.38
C SER A 481 2.07 14.84 29.04
N ILE A 482 1.40 15.81 28.42
CA ILE A 482 1.75 16.39 27.12
C ILE A 482 1.70 17.92 27.27
N SER A 483 2.85 18.57 27.12
CA SER A 483 2.99 20.03 27.30
C SER A 483 3.38 20.74 26.01
N THR A 484 2.80 21.93 25.79
CA THR A 484 3.31 22.94 24.84
C THR A 484 3.66 24.23 25.59
N ASN A 485 4.19 25.22 24.87
CA ASN A 485 4.37 26.59 25.40
C ASN A 485 3.05 27.39 25.51
N LYS A 486 1.88 26.74 25.38
CA LYS A 486 0.56 27.35 25.58
C LYS A 486 -0.34 26.56 26.54
N GLN A 487 -0.26 25.23 26.54
CA GLN A 487 -1.24 24.38 27.22
C GLN A 487 -0.62 23.04 27.67
N ILE A 488 -1.01 22.59 28.87
CA ILE A 488 -0.66 21.27 29.40
C ILE A 488 -1.90 20.36 29.37
N TYR A 489 -1.70 19.11 28.97
CA TYR A 489 -2.74 18.09 28.86
C TYR A 489 -2.31 16.81 29.56
N ILE A 490 -3.19 16.23 30.38
CA ILE A 490 -2.97 14.90 30.97
C ILE A 490 -3.95 13.92 30.33
N VAL A 491 -3.44 12.85 29.74
CA VAL A 491 -4.25 11.76 29.18
C VAL A 491 -4.43 10.67 30.23
N ASP A 492 -5.66 10.34 30.60
CA ASP A 492 -5.95 9.19 31.46
C ASP A 492 -5.89 7.88 30.65
N LEU A 493 -5.01 6.95 31.03
CA LEU A 493 -4.83 5.67 30.33
C LEU A 493 -5.50 4.45 30.98
N LEU A 494 -6.11 4.58 32.15
CA LEU A 494 -6.65 3.41 32.87
C LEU A 494 -8.04 2.99 32.38
N ASN A 495 -8.97 3.93 32.26
CA ASN A 495 -10.36 3.66 31.86
C ASN A 495 -10.58 3.91 30.36
N ILE A 496 -9.81 3.20 29.54
CA ILE A 496 -9.77 3.37 28.09
C ILE A 496 -10.59 2.29 27.36
N ASP A 497 -11.52 2.72 26.50
CA ASP A 497 -12.14 1.86 25.49
C ASP A 497 -11.21 1.69 24.25
N TYR A 498 -11.48 0.69 23.41
CA TYR A 498 -10.65 0.38 22.25
C TYR A 498 -10.52 1.54 21.24
N ASN A 499 -11.57 2.34 21.06
CA ASN A 499 -11.57 3.47 20.13
C ASN A 499 -10.75 4.64 20.68
N PHE A 500 -10.84 4.92 21.98
CA PHE A 500 -9.93 5.87 22.63
C PHE A 500 -8.48 5.38 22.47
N LYS A 501 -8.19 4.10 22.75
CA LYS A 501 -6.85 3.53 22.62
C LYS A 501 -6.28 3.66 21.21
N LEU A 502 -7.10 3.39 20.19
CA LEU A 502 -6.75 3.50 18.79
C LEU A 502 -6.52 4.96 18.37
N LEU A 503 -7.27 5.91 18.95
CA LEU A 503 -7.08 7.33 18.73
C LEU A 503 -5.77 7.83 19.36
N THR A 504 -5.48 7.43 20.61
CA THR A 504 -4.22 7.76 21.29
C THR A 504 -3.02 7.18 20.54
N TYR A 505 -3.11 5.93 20.06
CA TYR A 505 -2.10 5.35 19.16
C TYR A 505 -1.90 6.18 17.89
N SER A 506 -2.99 6.54 17.20
CA SER A 506 -2.94 7.29 15.95
C SER A 506 -2.32 8.67 16.13
N PHE A 507 -2.61 9.33 17.26
CA PHE A 507 -1.97 10.57 17.67
C PHE A 507 -0.47 10.39 17.97
N PHE A 508 -0.08 9.38 18.76
CA PHE A 508 1.33 9.14 19.07
C PHE A 508 2.15 8.83 17.81
N LYS A 509 1.58 8.07 16.88
CA LYS A 509 2.18 7.84 15.56
C LYS A 509 2.37 9.15 14.80
N TRP A 510 1.31 9.96 14.66
CA TRP A 510 1.39 11.26 14.00
C TRP A 510 2.45 12.16 14.65
N LEU A 511 2.47 12.26 15.98
CA LEU A 511 3.39 13.11 16.74
C LEU A 511 4.85 12.71 16.52
N LEU A 512 5.17 11.43 16.65
CA LEU A 512 6.53 10.90 16.44
C LEU A 512 6.98 11.05 14.97
N GLU A 513 6.11 10.76 14.01
CA GLU A 513 6.40 10.84 12.57
C GLU A 513 6.38 12.27 12.00
N ASN A 514 5.84 13.27 12.72
CA ASN A 514 5.75 14.67 12.27
C ASN A 514 7.09 15.42 12.53
N PRO A 515 7.88 15.77 11.50
CA PRO A 515 9.19 16.41 11.69
C PRO A 515 9.07 17.89 12.06
N PHE A 516 7.92 18.52 11.83
CA PHE A 516 7.66 19.92 12.19
C PHE A 516 7.30 20.08 13.69
N ILE A 517 7.44 19.01 14.49
CA ILE A 517 7.38 19.02 15.96
C ILE A 517 8.68 18.44 16.50
N TYR A 518 9.34 19.16 17.39
CA TYR A 518 10.44 18.64 18.21
C TYR A 518 9.84 17.99 19.47
N LYS A 519 10.06 16.68 19.67
CA LYS A 519 9.50 15.95 20.82
C LYS A 519 10.53 15.93 21.94
N LEU A 520 10.21 16.52 23.07
CA LEU A 520 11.07 16.54 24.26
C LEU A 520 10.69 15.38 25.20
N PHE A 521 11.70 14.67 25.67
CA PHE A 521 11.62 13.60 26.66
C PHE A 521 12.79 13.71 27.65
N TYR A 522 12.72 12.97 28.76
CA TYR A 522 13.88 12.65 29.59
C TYR A 522 13.91 11.14 29.83
N ASN A 523 14.84 10.41 29.18
CA ASN A 523 14.92 8.95 29.11
C ASN A 523 13.98 8.28 28.06
N PHE A 524 13.82 8.90 26.89
CA PHE A 524 12.98 8.50 25.76
C PHE A 524 12.94 6.99 25.51
N SER A 525 14.09 6.31 25.53
CA SER A 525 14.16 4.85 25.30
C SER A 525 13.32 4.05 26.31
N SER A 526 13.29 4.45 27.58
CA SER A 526 12.47 3.81 28.62
C SER A 526 10.99 4.11 28.45
N ASP A 527 10.63 5.31 28.00
CA ASP A 527 9.23 5.73 27.85
C ASP A 527 8.62 5.16 26.58
N MET A 528 9.38 5.12 25.50
CA MET A 528 9.04 4.46 24.26
C MET A 528 8.81 2.95 24.45
N GLN A 529 9.53 2.29 25.37
CA GLN A 529 9.24 0.91 25.78
C GLN A 529 7.86 0.77 26.45
N LYS A 530 7.51 1.66 27.39
CA LYS A 530 6.22 1.64 28.08
C LYS A 530 5.05 1.96 27.14
N ILE A 531 5.20 2.96 26.27
CA ILE A 531 4.25 3.32 25.21
C ILE A 531 4.07 2.14 24.23
N SER A 532 5.17 1.52 23.79
CA SER A 532 5.10 0.36 22.90
C SER A 532 4.44 -0.84 23.57
N SER A 533 4.69 -1.06 24.87
CA SER A 533 4.02 -2.08 25.68
C SER A 533 2.50 -1.84 25.74
N PHE A 534 2.09 -0.61 26.05
CA PHE A 534 0.69 -0.22 26.06
C PHE A 534 -0.01 -0.46 24.71
N PHE A 535 0.68 -0.23 23.57
CA PHE A 535 0.13 -0.40 22.22
C PHE A 535 0.36 -1.77 21.55
N GLN A 536 0.88 -2.79 22.26
CA GLN A 536 1.16 -4.13 21.69
C GLN A 536 -0.04 -4.74 20.91
N ASN A 537 -1.27 -4.55 21.39
CA ASN A 537 -2.49 -5.09 20.78
C ASN A 537 -3.01 -4.27 19.57
N ILE A 538 -2.27 -3.24 19.11
CA ILE A 538 -2.66 -2.37 18.00
C ILE A 538 -1.59 -2.41 16.90
N SER A 539 -0.37 -1.94 17.19
CA SER A 539 0.84 -2.09 16.36
C SER A 539 2.01 -1.30 16.96
N HIS A 540 3.21 -1.54 16.46
CA HIS A 540 4.43 -0.90 16.94
C HIS A 540 4.66 0.51 16.36
N LEU A 541 5.21 1.40 17.18
CA LEU A 541 5.58 2.78 16.81
C LEU A 541 7.06 2.83 16.41
N ASN A 542 7.35 2.44 15.17
CA ASN A 542 8.73 2.19 14.72
C ASN A 542 9.45 3.40 14.09
N SER A 543 8.73 4.48 13.75
CA SER A 543 9.31 5.67 13.11
C SER A 543 9.20 6.89 14.03
N PHE A 544 10.30 7.62 14.17
CA PHE A 544 10.34 8.92 14.82
C PHE A 544 11.37 9.86 14.16
N VAL A 545 11.08 11.14 14.22
CA VAL A 545 11.93 12.24 13.73
C VAL A 545 11.92 13.40 14.71
N ASN A 546 13.03 14.12 14.80
CA ASN A 546 13.21 15.28 15.68
C ASN A 546 12.79 15.01 17.14
N VAL A 547 13.32 13.93 17.72
CA VAL A 547 13.22 13.62 19.16
C VAL A 547 14.45 14.16 19.88
N ILE A 548 14.25 14.85 21.01
CA ILE A 548 15.29 15.37 21.87
C ILE A 548 15.13 14.68 23.23
N ASP A 549 16.11 13.85 23.61
CA ASP A 549 16.17 13.24 24.94
C ASP A 549 17.12 14.06 25.81
N LEU A 550 16.60 14.77 26.82
CA LEU A 550 17.42 15.58 27.74
C LEU A 550 18.25 14.73 28.72
N LYS A 551 18.19 13.40 28.64
CA LYS A 551 19.14 12.50 29.32
C LYS A 551 20.42 12.24 28.52
N ASP A 552 20.42 12.51 27.20
CA ASP A 552 21.64 12.45 26.39
C ASP A 552 22.67 13.50 26.84
N PRO A 553 23.98 13.31 26.53
CA PRO A 553 24.99 14.32 26.78
C PRO A 553 24.68 15.63 26.05
N LEU A 554 24.67 16.73 26.79
CA LEU A 554 24.65 18.07 26.23
C LEU A 554 26.05 18.48 25.77
N TYR A 555 26.10 19.24 24.69
CA TYR A 555 27.33 19.78 24.10
C TYR A 555 27.55 21.21 24.57
N ILE A 556 28.80 21.59 24.87
CA ILE A 556 29.16 23.00 25.08
C ILE A 556 29.45 23.65 23.73
N ASN A 557 28.74 24.73 23.40
CA ASN A 557 29.00 25.58 22.26
C ASN A 557 30.18 26.52 22.60
N THR A 558 31.42 26.05 22.44
CA THR A 558 32.61 26.89 22.59
C THR A 558 32.64 27.98 21.53
N LYS A 559 32.80 29.24 21.95
CA LYS A 559 33.02 30.38 21.04
C LYS A 559 34.48 30.39 20.55
N SER A 560 34.83 29.45 19.68
CA SER A 560 35.98 29.57 18.78
C SER A 560 35.50 30.17 17.46
N ASP A 561 36.03 31.34 17.09
CA ASP A 561 35.78 31.91 15.76
C ASP A 561 36.49 31.07 14.69
N LYS A 562 35.70 30.60 13.71
CA LYS A 562 36.05 29.76 12.55
C LYS A 562 36.17 28.25 12.84
N ASN A 563 35.60 27.48 11.90
CA ASN A 563 35.68 26.02 11.73
C ASN A 563 35.05 25.16 12.85
N ILE A 564 33.81 24.74 12.64
CA ILE A 564 33.19 23.59 13.35
C ILE A 564 32.92 22.48 12.32
N ASN A 565 33.19 21.22 12.73
CA ASN A 565 33.29 20.08 11.83
C ASN A 565 31.96 19.40 11.46
N CYS A 566 31.93 18.81 10.27
CA CYS A 566 30.98 17.76 9.89
C CYS A 566 31.37 16.40 10.52
N ASP A 567 30.44 15.44 10.55
CA ASP A 567 30.73 14.06 10.90
C ASP A 567 31.65 13.39 9.85
N TYR A 568 32.96 13.40 10.13
CA TYR A 568 34.01 12.89 9.23
C TYR A 568 33.74 11.48 8.70
N ASN A 569 33.06 10.61 9.45
CA ASN A 569 32.77 9.25 9.01
C ASN A 569 31.83 9.22 7.80
N VAL A 570 30.87 10.15 7.69
CA VAL A 570 29.99 10.25 6.52
C VAL A 570 30.74 10.90 5.37
N PHE A 571 31.43 12.01 5.62
CA PHE A 571 32.16 12.76 4.60
C PHE A 571 33.29 11.94 3.97
N ASN A 572 34.06 11.18 4.77
CA ASN A 572 35.10 10.28 4.28
C ASN A 572 34.51 9.09 3.51
N PHE A 573 33.31 8.60 3.87
CA PHE A 573 32.64 7.54 3.13
C PHE A 573 32.06 8.04 1.79
N GLU A 574 31.51 9.25 1.75
CA GLU A 574 31.07 9.89 0.50
C GLU A 574 32.25 10.20 -0.43
N LEU A 575 33.36 10.74 0.10
CA LEU A 575 34.61 10.93 -0.66
C LEU A 575 35.15 9.60 -1.20
N PHE A 576 35.23 8.56 -0.36
CA PHE A 576 35.72 7.24 -0.75
C PHE A 576 34.86 6.58 -1.85
N ASN A 577 33.52 6.70 -1.75
CA ASN A 577 32.62 6.23 -2.80
C ASN A 577 32.74 7.07 -4.08
N ARG A 578 32.89 8.40 -3.97
CA ARG A 578 33.10 9.27 -5.13
C ARG A 578 34.40 8.92 -5.86
N ASP A 579 35.48 8.71 -5.12
CA ASP A 579 36.78 8.29 -5.66
C ASP A 579 36.70 6.95 -6.41
N ILE A 580 35.97 5.96 -5.89
CA ILE A 580 35.71 4.67 -6.56
C ILE A 580 34.95 4.87 -7.88
N ILE A 581 33.95 5.76 -7.90
CA ILE A 581 33.11 6.04 -9.06
C ILE A 581 33.88 6.85 -10.12
N GLU A 582 34.58 7.91 -9.72
CA GLU A 582 35.38 8.78 -10.61
C GLU A 582 36.57 8.02 -11.23
N LYS A 583 37.13 7.03 -10.53
CA LYS A 583 38.23 6.18 -11.02
C LYS A 583 37.78 4.86 -11.64
N ASN A 584 36.48 4.55 -11.60
CA ASN A 584 35.89 3.26 -12.03
C ASN A 584 36.61 2.01 -11.45
N ASP A 585 37.06 2.07 -10.20
CA ASP A 585 37.81 0.96 -9.57
C ASP A 585 36.85 -0.17 -9.12
N THR A 586 36.46 -1.00 -10.09
CA THR A 586 35.52 -2.10 -9.87
C THR A 586 36.05 -3.20 -8.95
N ASP A 587 37.37 -3.32 -8.75
CA ASP A 587 37.97 -4.33 -7.89
C ASP A 587 38.12 -3.83 -6.44
N LEU A 588 38.37 -2.54 -6.23
CA LEU A 588 38.23 -1.92 -4.92
C LEU A 588 36.76 -1.96 -4.47
N PHE A 589 35.80 -1.68 -5.36
CA PHE A 589 34.36 -1.81 -5.07
C PHE A 589 33.97 -3.25 -4.64
N LYS A 590 34.43 -4.28 -5.36
CA LYS A 590 34.23 -5.69 -4.97
C LYS A 590 34.88 -6.02 -3.62
N LYS A 591 36.08 -5.48 -3.33
CA LYS A 591 36.77 -5.65 -2.03
C LYS A 591 36.06 -4.93 -0.88
N VAL A 592 35.34 -3.84 -1.15
CA VAL A 592 34.55 -3.08 -0.17
C VAL A 592 33.30 -3.86 0.24
N ILE A 593 32.44 -4.23 -0.72
CA ILE A 593 31.17 -4.92 -0.44
C ILE A 593 31.37 -6.27 0.27
N ASN A 594 32.48 -6.96 0.00
CA ASN A 594 32.79 -8.25 0.63
C ASN A 594 33.68 -8.14 1.90
N SER A 595 33.88 -6.95 2.45
CA SER A 595 34.65 -6.75 3.69
C SER A 595 33.76 -6.54 4.92
N ASN A 596 34.24 -6.96 6.10
CA ASN A 596 33.56 -6.69 7.35
C ASN A 596 33.76 -5.22 7.79
N LEU A 597 32.93 -4.76 8.73
CA LEU A 597 32.89 -3.38 9.20
C LEU A 597 34.21 -2.88 9.84
N TYR A 598 35.04 -3.78 10.38
CA TYR A 598 36.33 -3.44 10.99
C TYR A 598 37.41 -3.23 9.93
N ASP A 599 37.52 -4.14 8.97
CA ASP A 599 38.46 -4.03 7.85
C ASP A 599 38.10 -2.89 6.89
N LEU A 600 36.80 -2.57 6.76
CA LEU A 600 36.32 -1.40 6.05
C LEU A 600 36.85 -0.10 6.67
N ASN A 601 36.65 0.08 7.98
CA ASN A 601 37.09 1.28 8.71
C ASN A 601 38.62 1.45 8.66
N ASN A 602 39.38 0.36 8.82
CA ASN A 602 40.84 0.40 8.72
C ASN A 602 41.34 0.75 7.31
N LYS A 603 40.66 0.28 6.25
CA LYS A 603 41.00 0.66 4.86
C LYS A 603 40.66 2.11 4.54
N ILE A 604 39.52 2.62 5.01
CA ILE A 604 39.15 4.03 4.88
C ILE A 604 40.23 4.89 5.54
N LYS A 605 40.59 4.56 6.79
CA LYS A 605 41.65 5.26 7.53
C LYS A 605 42.99 5.27 6.78
N ASN A 606 43.49 4.09 6.39
CA ASN A 606 44.78 3.97 5.70
C ASN A 606 44.83 4.68 4.33
N ASN A 607 43.70 4.84 3.63
CA ASN A 607 43.64 5.65 2.41
C ASN A 607 43.60 7.16 2.72
N CYS A 608 42.91 7.58 3.79
CA CYS A 608 42.90 8.97 4.25
C CYS A 608 44.29 9.47 4.69
N ASN A 609 45.15 8.59 5.24
CA ASN A 609 46.53 8.94 5.63
C ASN A 609 47.38 9.56 4.49
N LYS A 610 47.04 9.35 3.22
CA LYS A 610 47.71 10.04 2.09
C LYS A 610 47.42 11.55 1.99
N PHE A 611 46.51 12.07 2.80
CA PHE A 611 46.13 13.49 2.81
C PHE A 611 46.57 14.23 4.10
N GLU A 612 47.40 13.63 4.95
CA GLU A 612 47.77 14.15 6.29
C GLU A 612 48.55 15.50 6.29
N ASN A 613 49.00 15.99 5.14
CA ASN A 613 49.75 17.26 5.05
C ASN A 613 48.85 18.52 5.07
N THR A 614 47.57 18.43 5.40
CA THR A 614 46.71 19.61 5.62
C THR A 614 45.61 19.33 6.65
N ILE A 615 45.32 20.33 7.51
CA ILE A 615 44.28 20.35 8.56
C ILE A 615 44.66 19.67 9.90
N ILE A 616 45.36 20.46 10.73
CA ILE A 616 45.04 20.88 12.12
C ILE A 616 44.40 19.83 13.08
N PHE A 617 45.01 19.71 14.26
CA PHE A 617 44.59 18.84 15.38
C PHE A 617 43.17 19.11 15.93
N HIS A 618 42.57 18.07 16.54
CA HIS A 618 41.28 18.12 17.22
C HIS A 618 41.24 19.08 18.43
N GLU A 619 40.26 19.98 18.47
CA GLU A 619 39.69 20.46 19.73
C GLU A 619 38.69 19.44 20.29
N LYS A 620 38.63 19.29 21.63
CA LYS A 620 37.73 18.35 22.30
C LYS A 620 36.33 18.92 22.37
N ILE A 621 35.38 18.31 21.66
CA ILE A 621 33.95 18.57 21.84
C ILE A 621 33.54 18.13 23.25
N ASN A 622 33.39 19.09 24.16
CA ASN A 622 33.06 18.84 25.56
C ASN A 622 31.60 18.44 25.72
N LYS A 623 31.39 17.17 26.08
CA LYS A 623 30.09 16.58 26.42
C LYS A 623 29.89 16.61 27.94
N ILE A 624 28.73 17.07 28.40
CA ILE A 624 28.33 17.08 29.82
C ILE A 624 27.07 16.23 30.01
N HIS A 625 27.13 15.34 31.00
CA HIS A 625 25.99 14.51 31.42
C HIS A 625 25.42 15.04 32.75
N PHE A 626 24.09 15.06 32.86
CA PHE A 626 23.37 15.39 34.09
C PHE A 626 22.75 14.12 34.69
N LYS A 627 22.84 13.96 36.02
CA LYS A 627 22.49 12.68 36.69
C LYS A 627 20.98 12.41 36.75
N SER A 628 20.16 13.46 36.83
CA SER A 628 18.70 13.40 36.82
C SER A 628 18.08 14.71 36.30
N LEU A 629 16.80 14.67 35.92
CA LEU A 629 16.04 15.84 35.47
C LEU A 629 15.99 16.96 36.52
N ASN A 630 15.92 16.59 37.80
CA ASN A 630 16.03 17.51 38.93
C ASN A 630 17.35 18.31 38.90
N ASP A 631 18.45 17.69 38.47
CA ASP A 631 19.76 18.33 38.46
C ASP A 631 19.87 19.29 37.27
N MET A 632 19.20 19.00 36.15
CA MET A 632 19.00 19.99 35.08
C MET A 632 18.14 21.17 35.55
N CYS A 633 17.03 20.91 36.25
CA CYS A 633 16.19 21.97 36.84
C CYS A 633 17.01 22.86 37.79
N GLN A 634 17.81 22.26 38.69
CA GLN A 634 18.63 23.03 39.62
C GLN A 634 19.72 23.85 38.90
N ASN A 635 20.28 23.35 37.78
CA ASN A 635 21.29 24.08 37.01
C ASN A 635 20.72 25.18 36.11
N PHE A 636 19.65 24.92 35.36
CA PHE A 636 19.11 25.84 34.34
C PHE A 636 17.92 26.67 34.83
N LEU A 637 17.04 26.10 35.67
CA LEU A 637 15.85 26.75 36.23
C LEU A 637 16.10 27.32 37.64
N LYS A 638 17.25 27.02 38.25
CA LYS A 638 17.67 27.42 39.61
C LYS A 638 16.71 26.98 40.73
N ARG A 639 15.92 25.92 40.47
CA ARG A 639 14.93 25.34 41.40
C ARG A 639 14.93 23.82 41.30
N LYS A 640 14.55 23.13 42.37
CA LYS A 640 14.48 21.66 42.43
C LYS A 640 13.11 21.14 41.98
N LEU A 641 13.00 19.83 41.75
CA LEU A 641 11.71 19.15 41.56
C LEU A 641 11.27 18.49 42.87
N ASN A 642 9.97 18.60 43.22
CA ASN A 642 9.42 18.00 44.43
C ASN A 642 9.09 16.51 44.21
N LYS A 643 10.07 15.63 44.43
CA LYS A 643 9.97 14.17 44.20
C LYS A 643 8.97 13.41 45.09
N GLN A 644 8.21 14.08 45.96
CA GLN A 644 7.27 13.44 46.91
C GLN A 644 6.24 12.51 46.24
N LEU A 645 5.81 12.80 45.00
CA LEU A 645 4.77 12.03 44.30
C LEU A 645 5.29 11.03 43.27
N GLN A 646 6.61 10.95 43.07
CA GLN A 646 7.26 9.99 42.17
C GLN A 646 6.96 8.51 42.51
N LEU A 647 6.60 8.22 43.77
CA LEU A 647 6.19 6.90 44.25
C LEU A 647 4.71 6.85 44.67
N SER A 648 3.89 7.80 44.21
CA SER A 648 2.45 7.82 44.49
C SER A 648 1.71 6.67 43.80
N ASP A 649 0.53 6.30 44.30
CA ASP A 649 -0.30 5.30 43.62
C ASP A 649 -1.05 5.95 42.45
N TRP A 650 -0.36 6.05 41.32
CA TRP A 650 -0.87 6.58 40.06
C TRP A 650 -2.12 5.85 39.54
N ARG A 651 -2.54 4.72 40.13
CA ARG A 651 -3.81 4.06 39.77
C ARG A 651 -5.05 4.73 40.35
N LYS A 652 -4.90 5.55 41.40
CA LYS A 652 -6.05 6.16 42.08
C LYS A 652 -6.79 7.10 41.13
N ARG A 653 -8.13 7.07 41.21
CA ARG A 653 -9.04 7.95 40.45
C ARG A 653 -10.14 8.47 41.38
N PRO A 654 -10.45 9.78 41.35
CA PRO A 654 -9.73 10.84 40.65
C PRO A 654 -8.27 10.97 41.12
N LEU A 655 -7.41 11.51 40.25
CA LEU A 655 -6.07 11.96 40.65
C LEU A 655 -6.21 13.18 41.58
N THR A 656 -5.28 13.35 42.52
CA THR A 656 -5.24 14.58 43.32
C THR A 656 -4.74 15.76 42.50
N GLU A 657 -5.03 16.98 42.95
CA GLU A 657 -4.50 18.20 42.32
C GLU A 657 -2.96 18.21 42.36
N ASP A 658 -2.34 17.72 43.43
CA ASP A 658 -0.88 17.59 43.52
C ASP A 658 -0.31 16.59 42.51
N GLN A 659 -0.99 15.44 42.29
CA GLN A 659 -0.61 14.46 41.26
C GLN A 659 -0.72 15.06 39.84
N ILE A 660 -1.77 15.84 39.59
CA ILE A 660 -1.97 16.57 38.33
C ILE A 660 -0.87 17.62 38.13
N ASN A 661 -0.55 18.40 39.15
CA ASN A 661 0.53 19.39 39.11
C ASN A 661 1.91 18.74 38.95
N TYR A 662 2.19 17.63 39.62
CA TYR A 662 3.47 16.90 39.53
C TYR A 662 3.76 16.45 38.08
N ALA A 663 2.86 15.65 37.49
CA ALA A 663 3.05 15.13 36.12
C ALA A 663 3.08 16.25 35.07
N SER A 664 2.33 17.34 35.33
CA SER A 664 2.40 18.55 34.50
C SER A 664 3.79 19.18 34.55
N ILE A 665 4.36 19.38 35.74
CA ILE A 665 5.71 19.93 35.94
C ILE A 665 6.78 19.08 35.27
N ASP A 666 6.76 17.75 35.46
CA ASP A 666 7.81 16.86 34.93
C ASP A 666 7.83 16.82 33.39
N SER A 667 6.69 17.05 32.73
CA SER A 667 6.66 17.30 31.27
C SER A 667 6.99 18.75 30.86
N TYR A 668 6.49 19.77 31.57
CA TYR A 668 6.62 21.17 31.16
C TYR A 668 8.05 21.70 31.32
N ASN A 669 8.75 21.27 32.37
CA ASN A 669 10.11 21.71 32.65
C ASN A 669 11.11 21.38 31.51
N LEU A 670 10.82 20.36 30.70
CA LEU A 670 11.65 19.96 29.55
C LEU A 670 11.73 21.07 28.50
N ILE A 671 10.62 21.79 28.28
CA ILE A 671 10.56 22.94 27.35
C ILE A 671 11.45 24.07 27.88
N GLU A 672 11.28 24.42 29.15
CA GLU A 672 12.04 25.50 29.78
C GLU A 672 13.53 25.21 29.89
N ILE A 673 13.92 23.94 30.06
CA ILE A 673 15.32 23.51 30.00
C ILE A 673 15.87 23.69 28.58
N GLU A 674 15.23 23.10 27.56
CA GLU A 674 15.69 23.16 26.16
C GLU A 674 15.79 24.59 25.61
N GLU A 675 14.85 25.47 25.96
CA GLU A 675 14.88 26.90 25.59
C GLU A 675 16.01 27.66 26.31
N LYS A 676 16.31 27.34 27.57
CA LYS A 676 17.43 27.95 28.31
C LYS A 676 18.80 27.39 27.95
N LEU A 677 18.90 26.18 27.37
CA LEU A 677 20.20 25.64 26.95
C LEU A 677 20.97 26.63 26.06
N THR A 678 20.29 27.36 25.17
CA THR A 678 20.92 28.37 24.32
C THR A 678 21.59 29.51 25.09
N GLU A 679 21.00 29.93 26.22
CA GLU A 679 21.49 31.05 27.06
C GLU A 679 22.76 30.65 27.83
N TYR A 680 22.83 29.39 28.25
CA TYR A 680 23.99 28.82 28.94
C TYR A 680 25.07 28.26 27.98
N ASN A 681 24.95 28.51 26.66
CA ASN A 681 25.82 27.97 25.60
C ASN A 681 25.84 26.43 25.51
N TYR A 682 24.72 25.77 25.77
CA TYR A 682 24.54 24.32 25.56
C TYR A 682 23.72 24.00 24.31
N SER A 683 24.01 22.85 23.70
CA SER A 683 23.17 22.23 22.66
C SER A 683 22.88 20.75 22.95
N SER A 684 21.79 20.26 22.35
CA SER A 684 21.11 19.00 22.64
C SER A 684 21.03 18.14 21.39
N THR A 685 21.06 16.81 21.54
CA THR A 685 20.91 15.86 20.43
C THR A 685 19.52 15.96 19.80
N CYS A 686 19.43 15.74 18.49
CA CYS A 686 18.16 15.68 17.76
C CYS A 686 18.09 14.35 16.98
N LEU A 687 17.53 13.33 17.63
CA LEU A 687 17.47 11.96 17.14
C LEU A 687 16.34 11.78 16.13
N SER A 688 16.64 11.07 15.04
CA SER A 688 15.69 10.70 13.99
C SER A 688 16.08 9.35 13.41
N ASN A 689 15.12 8.46 13.14
CA ASN A 689 15.40 7.12 12.61
C ASN A 689 14.83 6.86 11.19
N ASN A 690 14.19 7.87 10.58
CA ASN A 690 13.51 7.74 9.29
C ASN A 690 13.93 8.85 8.32
N ASN A 691 14.95 8.56 7.51
CA ASN A 691 15.53 9.51 6.55
C ASN A 691 14.54 10.04 5.50
N ASN A 692 13.46 9.30 5.20
CA ASN A 692 12.45 9.77 4.25
C ASN A 692 11.61 10.92 4.83
N LEU A 693 11.28 10.86 6.12
CA LEU A 693 10.60 11.95 6.83
C LEU A 693 11.52 13.17 6.98
N ILE A 694 12.82 12.96 7.25
CA ILE A 694 13.84 14.02 7.26
C ILE A 694 13.95 14.70 5.87
N ASN A 695 14.00 13.92 4.79
CA ASN A 695 14.10 14.47 3.43
C ASN A 695 12.87 15.31 3.05
N ILE A 696 11.67 14.90 3.46
CA ILE A 696 10.43 15.68 3.26
C ILE A 696 10.50 17.00 4.05
N PHE A 697 11.02 16.97 5.29
CA PHE A 697 11.22 18.16 6.11
C PHE A 697 12.22 19.14 5.49
N ILE A 698 13.39 18.65 5.05
CA ILE A 698 14.39 19.46 4.34
C ILE A 698 13.78 20.09 3.07
N GLN A 699 12.93 19.37 2.34
CA GLN A 699 12.23 19.88 1.17
C GLN A 699 11.23 20.99 1.52
N LYS A 700 10.25 20.74 2.41
CA LYS A 700 9.27 21.75 2.83
C LYS A 700 9.90 22.94 3.58
N TYR A 701 11.06 22.77 4.23
CA TYR A 701 11.81 23.89 4.81
C TYR A 701 12.48 24.75 3.74
N LYS A 702 12.98 24.16 2.65
CA LYS A 702 13.62 24.89 1.53
C LYS A 702 12.64 25.68 0.65
N MET A 703 11.35 25.38 0.71
CA MET A 703 10.33 26.06 -0.09
C MET A 703 9.98 27.42 0.53
N LYS A 704 10.51 28.50 -0.06
CA LYS A 704 10.14 29.89 0.27
C LYS A 704 8.69 30.19 -0.14
N ASN A 705 8.07 31.15 0.55
CA ASN A 705 6.80 31.80 0.19
C ASN A 705 5.66 30.81 -0.11
N CYS A 706 5.62 29.69 0.63
CA CYS A 706 4.58 28.67 0.52
C CYS A 706 3.62 28.75 1.71
N ILE A 707 2.35 28.45 1.44
CA ILE A 707 1.34 28.19 2.47
C ILE A 707 1.71 26.88 3.19
N TRP A 708 1.19 26.65 4.40
CA TRP A 708 1.43 25.44 5.19
C TRP A 708 1.02 24.14 4.47
N GLU A 709 0.03 24.20 3.59
CA GLU A 709 -0.55 23.10 2.79
C GLU A 709 0.44 22.49 1.78
#